data_AF-A0A6P8R6R0-F1
#
_entry.id   AF-A0A6P8R6R0-F1
#
_cell.length_a   1.000
_cell.length_b   1.000
_cell.length_c   1.000
_cell.angle_alpha   90.00
_cell.angle_beta   90.00
_cell.angle_gamma   90.00
#
_symmetry.space_group_name_H-M   'P 1'
#
loop_
_entity.id
_entity.type
_entity.pdbx_description
1 polymer ?
#
loop_
_entity_poly.entity_id
_entity_poly.type
_entity_poly.pdbx_seq_one_letter_code
_entity_poly.pdbx_strand_id
1 'polypeptide(L)'
;MAEHPLPLDSTQLINNEIPLLSTPVANGDGAQQVILVQVNPGEAFTIRREDGQFQCITGPAQVPMMSPNGSVPPIYVPPGYAPQVIEDNGVRRVVVVPQPPEFHPSNQTVMHRPPPPLPGFIPLPTMMPPPPRHVYSSVTGAGDMANQYTSQYHTSQVYGDLDSATTHGRSSFRDERSSKTYERLQKKLKDRHAVPKEKLSSPPSSPQKCHSPTNEHNGLVKGQNLITTGTAMNMLKGDSCSPVDAEMQEKDEETKELETFLSNLTKPILSDIQARTAVLTWSPPSDINDDSNRNSTQEIYTYDVLISSTGKDGKYKIVHTGEKNTVTLDDLRPATDYHARIQAESNCTKGNPSESVSFTTMSCEPDTPNHPRIINRTKNSLSLQWKASCDNGSKIHSYLLEWDEGKGNGEFCQCYYGQQKQFRITKLSPAMGYTFRLAAKNDMGMSGFSEEVMYYTSGSAPSMPASPTLIKAEVTSLSLQWSKPSGTPSDEGISYVLEMEDEISGYGFKPKYDGDDLMYMVKNLKRNTNYKFRVIAYNSEGKSSPSEVVEFATCPDKPGAPSKPFVKGRIHAQNFKISWDPPKDDGGATVTTFIMEMSEGTSGNKWDMVYSGAAREHLCDRLSPGCSYRLRVYCISEGGKSAVSEAIMVQTPAVVPGPCLPPRPQGKPKAKEMQLRWGPPQLDGGSPVTFYSLEICPVGSDEHKEVYQGSEVECTVNNLLPGTTYSFRLRAANKAGYGSYSEKCEILTAPGPPDQCKPPQVTCRSATCALVHWKEPANYGAEITDYRLEWGGVQGCMQICYCGPGFSHEIKGLSPATVYYCRVQAVNVVGSGNFSEVVTCFTPASVPAAVTCLWGVKEEGIENPYYSPSTCLAIKWEKPCDHGSEITGYSIEYGEKQFISVGKISDYIIENLQPDTTYRIRIQALNSLGAGPFSHTVKLMTKPFPPDPPRLECAVYSHQSLKLKWGEGTVRTSTSDSIQYHLQMEDKNGRFVSLYKGPCHTFKVQRLNESISYKFRIQACNEAGEGSFSEDYIFTTTKSVPAALKAPRIDRVNDHSCDIIWENLQSVKGDPIIYCLQLLVGKESEFRQIYRGPNCSFRYSGLQLNCEYRFRVCAIRKCQDTGGVQELIGPYSATVLFISQRTEAPASIDKDTVEIARTHRTLSDEQCAAVILVLFAIFSIMIAFIIQYFVIK
;
A
#
# COMPACT_ATOMS: atom_id res chain seq x y z
N MET A 1 -27.95 -39.15 10.36
CA MET A 1 -29.03 -39.76 11.18
C MET A 1 -28.60 -39.71 12.64
N ALA A 2 -29.50 -40.05 13.57
CA ALA A 2 -29.40 -39.74 15.00
C ALA A 2 -28.19 -40.38 15.72
N GLU A 3 -27.75 -39.75 16.81
CA GLU A 3 -27.87 -40.30 18.18
C GLU A 3 -27.63 -39.23 19.26
N HIS A 4 -28.05 -39.52 20.50
CA HIS A 4 -28.02 -38.71 21.75
C HIS A 4 -27.56 -39.67 22.90
N PRO A 5 -27.25 -39.26 24.18
CA PRO A 5 -27.68 -38.04 24.90
C PRO A 5 -26.69 -37.36 25.91
N LEU A 6 -26.99 -36.10 26.30
CA LEU A 6 -26.87 -35.45 27.66
C LEU A 6 -25.51 -35.35 28.43
N PRO A 7 -25.36 -34.49 29.49
CA PRO A 7 -26.18 -33.33 29.97
C PRO A 7 -25.38 -32.00 30.24
N LEU A 8 -26.07 -30.99 30.81
CA LEU A 8 -25.59 -29.71 31.43
C LEU A 8 -25.10 -28.58 30.46
N ASP A 9 -25.37 -27.28 30.66
CA ASP A 9 -26.26 -26.54 31.59
C ASP A 9 -26.76 -25.19 30.97
N SER A 10 -27.41 -24.28 31.73
CA SER A 10 -28.40 -23.29 31.23
C SER A 10 -28.16 -21.77 31.44
N THR A 11 -28.55 -20.92 30.46
CA THR A 11 -29.09 -19.51 30.51
C THR A 11 -29.42 -19.05 29.06
N GLN A 12 -30.55 -18.41 28.63
CA GLN A 12 -31.35 -17.23 29.09
C GLN A 12 -30.60 -15.89 28.87
N LEU A 13 -31.10 -14.80 28.25
CA LEU A 13 -32.46 -14.28 27.91
C LEU A 13 -32.47 -13.31 26.67
N ILE A 14 -33.65 -12.83 26.22
CA ILE A 14 -33.82 -11.78 25.17
C ILE A 14 -35.04 -10.86 25.50
N ASN A 15 -35.09 -9.64 24.90
CA ASN A 15 -36.20 -8.66 24.73
C ASN A 15 -36.43 -7.55 25.78
N ASN A 16 -36.17 -6.30 25.38
CA ASN A 16 -37.20 -5.32 24.96
C ASN A 16 -36.59 -4.00 24.42
N GLU A 17 -37.37 -3.19 23.70
CA GLU A 17 -36.99 -1.92 23.03
C GLU A 17 -37.94 -0.74 23.40
N ILE A 18 -37.76 0.42 22.73
CA ILE A 18 -38.73 1.53 22.48
C ILE A 18 -38.96 2.51 23.67
N PRO A 19 -39.08 3.86 23.47
CA PRO A 19 -38.38 4.81 22.58
C PRO A 19 -37.89 6.09 23.34
N LEU A 20 -37.42 7.14 22.62
CA LEU A 20 -37.96 8.52 22.76
C LEU A 20 -37.44 9.49 21.67
N LEU A 21 -38.03 10.69 21.58
CA LEU A 21 -37.82 11.68 20.51
C LEU A 21 -38.02 13.13 21.02
N SER A 22 -37.54 14.11 20.23
CA SER A 22 -37.85 15.56 20.23
C SER A 22 -37.11 16.53 21.19
N THR A 23 -36.32 17.44 20.56
CA THR A 23 -36.01 18.84 20.94
C THR A 23 -35.32 19.19 22.27
N PRO A 24 -34.45 20.22 22.25
CA PRO A 24 -34.90 21.55 22.75
C PRO A 24 -34.45 22.73 21.86
N VAL A 25 -34.87 23.95 22.24
CA VAL A 25 -34.50 25.23 21.60
C VAL A 25 -33.90 26.20 22.62
N ALA A 26 -32.71 26.73 22.29
CA ALA A 26 -32.06 27.97 22.75
C ALA A 26 -31.71 28.21 24.25
N ASN A 27 -30.50 28.78 24.41
CA ASN A 27 -30.00 29.65 25.50
C ASN A 27 -29.74 29.08 26.91
N GLY A 28 -28.51 29.31 27.41
CA GLY A 28 -28.10 29.12 28.81
C GLY A 28 -26.60 28.86 28.96
N ASP A 29 -25.91 29.61 29.82
CA ASP A 29 -24.47 29.44 30.08
C ASP A 29 -24.13 28.20 30.94
N GLY A 30 -22.94 27.64 30.70
CA GLY A 30 -22.13 26.96 31.74
C GLY A 30 -22.69 25.68 32.39
N ALA A 31 -22.75 24.57 31.63
CA ALA A 31 -23.07 23.25 32.19
C ALA A 31 -21.82 22.38 32.40
N GLN A 32 -21.62 21.84 33.62
CA GLN A 32 -20.65 20.77 33.87
C GLN A 32 -21.18 19.43 33.33
N GLN A 33 -20.35 18.69 32.59
CA GLN A 33 -20.67 17.30 32.22
C GLN A 33 -20.39 16.37 33.41
N VAL A 34 -21.44 15.70 33.91
CA VAL A 34 -21.33 14.63 34.90
C VAL A 34 -21.48 13.29 34.20
N ILE A 35 -20.44 12.47 34.22
CA ILE A 35 -20.46 11.10 33.68
C ILE A 35 -20.64 10.13 34.85
N LEU A 36 -21.76 9.40 34.87
CA LEU A 36 -22.00 8.31 35.81
C LEU A 36 -21.39 7.02 35.27
N VAL A 37 -20.38 6.50 35.96
CA VAL A 37 -19.75 5.19 35.67
C VAL A 37 -20.02 4.26 36.85
N GLN A 38 -20.65 3.11 36.59
CA GLN A 38 -20.93 2.08 37.58
C GLN A 38 -19.85 0.99 37.48
N VAL A 39 -19.11 0.77 38.58
CA VAL A 39 -17.96 -0.15 38.63
C VAL A 39 -18.20 -1.21 39.70
N ASN A 40 -17.83 -2.47 39.42
CA ASN A 40 -18.04 -3.58 40.33
C ASN A 40 -16.98 -3.62 41.46
N PRO A 41 -17.28 -4.19 42.64
CA PRO A 41 -16.34 -4.25 43.75
C PRO A 41 -15.07 -5.07 43.39
N GLY A 42 -13.91 -4.41 43.37
CA GLY A 42 -12.60 -5.02 43.15
C GLY A 42 -11.89 -4.61 41.85
N GLU A 43 -12.58 -3.93 40.93
CA GLU A 43 -11.96 -3.42 39.70
C GLU A 43 -11.44 -1.98 39.87
N ALA A 44 -10.35 -1.66 39.18
CA ALA A 44 -9.78 -0.31 39.11
C ALA A 44 -9.87 0.21 37.67
N PHE A 45 -10.25 1.47 37.51
CA PHE A 45 -10.34 2.12 36.20
C PHE A 45 -9.51 3.41 36.16
N THR A 46 -9.10 3.78 34.95
CA THR A 46 -8.09 4.83 34.75
C THR A 46 -8.62 5.87 33.78
N ILE A 47 -8.74 7.12 34.24
CA ILE A 47 -9.14 8.25 33.41
C ILE A 47 -7.87 8.98 32.94
N ARG A 48 -7.75 9.22 31.64
CA ARG A 48 -6.71 10.12 31.09
C ARG A 48 -7.22 11.56 31.11
N ARG A 49 -6.44 12.48 31.68
CA ARG A 49 -6.72 13.93 31.65
C ARG A 49 -6.04 14.59 30.45
N GLU A 50 -6.44 15.83 30.15
CA GLU A 50 -5.94 16.61 29.00
C GLU A 50 -4.44 16.94 29.09
N ASP A 51 -3.90 17.00 30.32
CA ASP A 51 -2.45 17.11 30.61
C ASP A 51 -1.64 15.85 30.22
N GLY A 52 -2.32 14.80 29.75
CA GLY A 52 -1.73 13.53 29.35
C GLY A 52 -1.50 12.54 30.48
N GLN A 53 -1.77 12.90 31.74
CA GLN A 53 -1.61 11.99 32.88
C GLN A 53 -2.81 11.04 33.04
N PHE A 54 -2.51 9.87 33.61
CA PHE A 54 -3.48 8.80 33.86
C PHE A 54 -3.78 8.75 35.36
N GLN A 55 -5.02 9.10 35.75
CA GLN A 55 -5.49 9.02 37.12
C GLN A 55 -6.22 7.69 37.34
N CYS A 56 -5.61 6.81 38.13
CA CYS A 56 -6.24 5.59 38.65
C CYS A 56 -6.99 5.91 39.94
N ILE A 57 -8.22 5.42 40.09
CA ILE A 57 -9.07 5.64 41.27
C ILE A 57 -9.58 4.28 41.76
N THR A 58 -9.37 3.98 43.05
CA THR A 58 -9.73 2.69 43.67
C THR A 58 -10.77 2.87 44.77
N GLY A 59 -11.81 2.03 44.73
CA GLY A 59 -12.83 1.90 45.79
C GLY A 59 -12.31 1.18 47.04
N PRO A 60 -12.95 1.36 48.21
CA PRO A 60 -12.28 1.18 49.49
C PRO A 60 -12.36 -0.23 50.11
N ALA A 61 -11.28 -0.62 50.78
CA ALA A 61 -11.28 -1.55 51.90
C ALA A 61 -10.35 -0.99 53.00
N GLN A 62 -10.77 -1.03 54.27
CA GLN A 62 -9.99 -0.56 55.41
C GLN A 62 -9.51 -1.72 56.28
N VAL A 63 -8.20 -1.76 56.57
CA VAL A 63 -7.63 -2.36 57.80
C VAL A 63 -6.42 -1.49 58.21
N PRO A 64 -6.26 -1.08 59.48
CA PRO A 64 -5.23 -0.13 59.90
C PRO A 64 -3.94 -0.80 60.39
N MET A 65 -2.83 -0.04 60.37
CA MET A 65 -1.77 -0.15 61.38
C MET A 65 -1.21 1.24 61.72
N MET A 66 -1.10 1.53 63.02
CA MET A 66 -0.16 2.54 63.53
C MET A 66 1.18 1.88 63.82
N SER A 67 2.27 2.67 63.76
CA SER A 67 3.50 2.41 64.50
C SER A 67 3.89 3.69 65.23
N PRO A 68 4.13 3.66 66.56
CA PRO A 68 4.42 4.86 67.33
C PRO A 68 5.92 5.16 67.35
N ASN A 69 6.37 6.15 66.57
CA ASN A 69 7.45 7.09 66.92
C ASN A 69 7.57 8.19 65.85
N GLY A 70 7.61 9.45 66.27
CA GLY A 70 7.50 10.59 65.36
C GLY A 70 8.84 11.08 64.78
N SER A 71 9.23 10.56 63.62
CA SER A 71 10.24 11.19 62.76
C SER A 71 9.84 11.13 61.28
N VAL A 72 9.95 12.26 60.59
CA VAL A 72 9.59 12.39 59.16
C VAL A 72 10.90 12.47 58.35
N PRO A 73 11.10 11.64 57.31
CA PRO A 73 12.29 11.73 56.45
C PRO A 73 12.25 13.00 55.57
N PRO A 74 13.41 13.53 55.13
CA PRO A 74 13.47 14.77 54.38
C PRO A 74 12.81 14.66 52.99
N ILE A 75 11.92 15.61 52.69
CA ILE A 75 11.26 15.75 51.39
C ILE A 75 12.04 16.77 50.54
N TYR A 76 12.38 16.41 49.31
CA TYR A 76 13.01 17.30 48.34
C TYR A 76 11.95 18.14 47.63
N VAL A 77 12.10 19.46 47.58
CA VAL A 77 11.09 20.40 47.05
C VAL A 77 11.65 21.15 45.84
N PRO A 78 10.91 21.29 44.72
CA PRO A 78 11.35 22.06 43.55
C PRO A 78 11.50 23.57 43.86
N PRO A 79 12.38 24.30 43.12
CA PRO A 79 12.53 25.75 43.27
C PRO A 79 11.20 26.51 43.10
N GLY A 80 10.96 27.51 43.96
CA GLY A 80 9.76 28.35 43.93
C GLY A 80 8.62 27.94 44.89
N TYR A 81 8.78 26.83 45.61
CA TYR A 81 7.77 26.32 46.56
C TYR A 81 8.37 26.11 47.96
N ALA A 82 7.53 26.26 48.99
CA ALA A 82 7.90 26.02 50.39
C ALA A 82 6.96 25.00 51.06
N PRO A 83 7.47 24.10 51.93
CA PRO A 83 6.63 23.19 52.71
C PRO A 83 6.04 23.92 53.93
N GLN A 84 4.72 23.90 54.07
CA GLN A 84 3.99 24.41 55.22
C GLN A 84 3.24 23.27 55.92
N VAL A 85 3.26 23.24 57.25
CA VAL A 85 2.50 22.24 58.03
C VAL A 85 1.13 22.82 58.35
N ILE A 86 0.08 22.09 57.99
CA ILE A 86 -1.32 22.41 58.30
C ILE A 86 -1.89 21.27 59.15
N GLU A 87 -2.60 21.61 60.22
CA GLU A 87 -3.19 20.66 61.15
C GLU A 87 -4.72 20.75 61.05
N ASP A 88 -5.33 19.73 60.45
CA ASP A 88 -6.76 19.69 60.15
C ASP A 88 -7.38 18.40 60.69
N ASN A 89 -8.50 18.52 61.41
CA ASN A 89 -9.15 17.46 62.20
C ASN A 89 -8.16 16.55 62.98
N GLY A 90 -7.14 17.15 63.60
CA GLY A 90 -6.15 16.45 64.42
C GLY A 90 -5.06 15.70 63.65
N VAL A 91 -4.98 15.86 62.32
CA VAL A 91 -3.94 15.24 61.48
C VAL A 91 -3.05 16.33 60.88
N ARG A 92 -1.76 16.32 61.24
CA ARG A 92 -0.74 17.18 60.61
C ARG A 92 -0.43 16.68 59.21
N ARG A 93 -0.52 17.58 58.23
CA ARG A 93 -0.16 17.34 56.82
C ARG A 93 0.85 18.39 56.38
N VAL A 94 1.83 17.98 55.58
CA VAL A 94 2.76 18.91 54.91
C VAL A 94 2.18 19.22 53.53
N VAL A 95 1.96 20.50 53.24
CA VAL A 95 1.49 20.99 51.95
C VAL A 95 2.59 21.85 51.34
N VAL A 96 2.86 21.65 50.05
CA VAL A 96 3.90 22.39 49.31
C VAL A 96 3.21 23.54 48.57
N VAL A 97 3.54 24.79 48.93
CA VAL A 97 2.81 25.99 48.51
C VAL A 97 3.71 26.89 47.65
N PRO A 98 3.25 27.38 46.49
CA PRO A 98 4.00 28.37 45.71
C PRO A 98 4.03 29.72 46.42
N GLN A 99 5.16 30.42 46.40
CA GLN A 99 5.20 31.81 46.90
C GLN A 99 4.73 32.81 45.82
N PRO A 100 3.86 33.77 46.15
CA PRO A 100 3.49 34.85 45.24
C PRO A 100 4.61 35.89 45.11
N PRO A 101 4.70 36.63 43.99
CA PRO A 101 5.72 37.65 43.79
C PRO A 101 5.47 38.89 44.65
N GLU A 102 6.47 39.31 45.42
CA GLU A 102 6.45 40.59 46.15
C GLU A 102 6.57 41.78 45.19
N PHE A 103 5.91 42.90 45.53
CA PHE A 103 5.90 44.10 44.71
C PHE A 103 5.83 45.36 45.59
N HIS A 104 6.97 46.04 45.84
CA HIS A 104 7.03 47.38 46.44
C HIS A 104 8.37 48.11 46.10
N PRO A 105 8.49 49.45 46.26
CA PRO A 105 9.02 50.27 45.15
C PRO A 105 10.07 51.34 45.56
N SER A 106 10.35 52.27 44.61
CA SER A 106 11.01 53.59 44.79
C SER A 106 12.56 53.59 44.88
N ASN A 107 13.31 54.65 44.52
CA ASN A 107 13.00 55.89 43.75
C ASN A 107 14.30 56.61 43.27
N GLN A 108 14.29 57.17 42.04
CA GLN A 108 15.04 58.38 41.58
C GLN A 108 16.60 58.36 41.68
N THR A 109 17.43 59.25 41.07
CA THR A 109 17.26 60.56 40.38
C THR A 109 18.40 60.71 39.33
N VAL A 110 18.15 60.93 38.03
CA VAL A 110 18.13 62.21 37.26
C VAL A 110 19.48 62.71 36.66
N MET A 111 19.57 62.73 35.32
CA MET A 111 20.24 63.68 34.36
C MET A 111 20.55 62.97 33.00
N HIS A 112 20.82 63.60 31.83
CA HIS A 112 20.80 65.03 31.45
C HIS A 112 20.04 65.32 30.10
N ARG A 113 20.69 65.74 28.99
CA ARG A 113 20.03 66.21 27.72
C ARG A 113 20.97 66.17 26.44
N PRO A 114 20.64 66.70 25.22
CA PRO A 114 20.96 66.07 23.89
C PRO A 114 21.63 67.05 22.86
N PRO A 115 21.45 67.06 21.49
CA PRO A 115 21.13 66.05 20.44
C PRO A 115 22.25 65.88 19.31
N PRO A 116 22.07 66.06 17.96
CA PRO A 116 22.30 65.02 16.90
C PRO A 116 23.27 65.50 15.74
N PRO A 117 23.22 65.11 14.41
CA PRO A 117 22.63 63.97 13.64
C PRO A 117 23.51 63.30 12.51
N LEU A 118 23.11 62.10 11.99
CA LEU A 118 23.29 61.51 10.60
C LEU A 118 24.71 61.31 9.99
N PRO A 119 24.93 60.65 8.80
CA PRO A 119 24.07 59.89 7.82
C PRO A 119 24.39 58.36 7.78
N GLY A 120 24.15 57.46 6.78
CA GLY A 120 23.48 57.44 5.44
C GLY A 120 24.44 57.24 4.22
N PHE A 121 24.13 56.55 3.09
CA PHE A 121 23.02 55.64 2.69
C PHE A 121 23.21 55.03 1.23
N ILE A 122 22.58 53.88 0.86
CA ILE A 122 22.14 53.45 -0.54
C ILE A 122 23.28 53.04 -1.57
N PRO A 123 23.13 52.35 -2.76
CA PRO A 123 21.99 51.76 -3.57
C PRO A 123 22.10 50.27 -4.10
N LEU A 124 21.10 49.85 -4.91
CA LEU A 124 20.97 48.66 -5.83
C LEU A 124 21.58 48.97 -7.27
N PRO A 125 21.31 48.33 -8.47
CA PRO A 125 20.40 47.21 -8.90
C PRO A 125 20.78 46.24 -10.10
N THR A 126 19.92 45.21 -10.33
CA THR A 126 19.48 44.55 -11.63
C THR A 126 20.38 43.83 -12.68
N MET A 127 19.90 42.61 -13.08
CA MET A 127 19.75 42.00 -14.45
C MET A 127 20.88 41.25 -15.24
N MET A 128 20.65 39.92 -15.42
CA MET A 128 20.81 39.06 -16.64
C MET A 128 22.20 38.49 -17.15
N PRO A 129 22.22 37.46 -18.05
CA PRO A 129 23.30 36.42 -18.24
C PRO A 129 24.27 36.69 -19.44
N PRO A 130 25.17 35.80 -19.99
CA PRO A 130 25.39 34.32 -19.85
C PRO A 130 26.89 33.82 -19.73
N PRO A 131 27.25 32.51 -19.83
CA PRO A 131 28.58 31.96 -19.44
C PRO A 131 29.50 31.44 -20.59
N PRO A 132 30.82 31.21 -20.33
CA PRO A 132 31.55 30.11 -20.99
C PRO A 132 32.77 29.43 -20.25
N ARG A 133 32.85 28.09 -20.35
CA ARG A 133 33.99 27.20 -20.78
C ARG A 133 35.46 27.26 -20.22
N HIS A 134 35.97 26.05 -19.87
CA HIS A 134 37.30 25.43 -20.24
C HIS A 134 38.64 25.95 -19.60
N VAL A 135 39.81 25.27 -19.52
CA VAL A 135 40.29 23.85 -19.75
C VAL A 135 41.72 23.57 -19.16
N TYR A 136 41.95 22.37 -18.59
CA TYR A 136 43.16 21.50 -18.46
C TYR A 136 44.61 21.99 -18.22
N SER A 137 45.33 21.25 -17.35
CA SER A 137 46.41 20.27 -17.70
C SER A 137 46.59 19.31 -16.49
N SER A 138 47.34 18.20 -16.43
CA SER A 138 47.96 17.17 -17.32
C SER A 138 48.37 15.97 -16.38
N VAL A 139 48.96 14.80 -16.69
CA VAL A 139 49.65 14.13 -17.84
C VAL A 139 49.25 12.61 -17.80
N THR A 140 49.54 11.78 -18.83
CA THR A 140 49.13 10.35 -18.92
C THR A 140 50.12 9.44 -19.67
N GLY A 141 49.89 8.11 -19.58
CA GLY A 141 50.25 7.10 -20.60
C GLY A 141 49.51 5.76 -20.29
N ALA A 142 48.88 4.97 -21.18
CA ALA A 142 48.83 4.76 -22.65
C ALA A 142 49.27 3.30 -22.97
N GLY A 143 48.72 2.56 -23.95
CA GLY A 143 47.68 2.82 -24.98
C GLY A 143 46.76 1.58 -25.16
N ASP A 144 46.31 1.05 -26.31
CA ASP A 144 46.08 1.47 -27.73
C ASP A 144 45.75 0.16 -28.54
N MET A 145 45.20 0.04 -29.78
CA MET A 145 44.42 0.81 -30.79
C MET A 145 43.95 -0.23 -31.87
N ALA A 146 42.98 -0.02 -32.81
CA ALA A 146 41.81 0.84 -32.92
C ALA A 146 40.93 0.47 -34.17
N ASN A 147 39.65 0.87 -34.15
CA ASN A 147 38.77 1.33 -35.27
C ASN A 147 38.43 0.50 -36.55
N GLN A 148 37.11 0.35 -36.77
CA GLN A 148 36.27 0.71 -37.95
C GLN A 148 36.62 0.27 -39.39
N TYR A 149 35.63 -0.27 -40.15
CA TYR A 149 34.96 0.37 -41.32
C TYR A 149 33.78 -0.48 -41.91
N THR A 150 33.23 -0.10 -43.07
CA THR A 150 31.83 -0.29 -43.55
C THR A 150 31.47 -1.51 -44.43
N SER A 151 30.29 -2.10 -44.15
CA SER A 151 29.14 -2.41 -45.06
C SER A 151 29.21 -3.22 -46.38
N GLN A 152 28.29 -4.20 -46.47
CA GLN A 152 27.44 -4.61 -47.63
C GLN A 152 27.83 -5.70 -48.68
N TYR A 153 26.76 -6.40 -49.12
CA TYR A 153 26.55 -7.34 -50.25
C TYR A 153 26.58 -8.88 -50.07
N HIS A 154 25.77 -9.55 -50.91
CA HIS A 154 25.36 -10.98 -50.94
C HIS A 154 26.47 -11.94 -51.47
N THR A 155 26.47 -13.26 -51.24
CA THR A 155 25.47 -14.27 -51.67
C THR A 155 25.45 -15.61 -50.91
N SER A 156 24.27 -16.24 -50.85
CA SER A 156 23.89 -17.65 -51.19
C SER A 156 24.98 -18.73 -51.36
N GLN A 157 24.79 -20.04 -51.05
CA GLN A 157 23.53 -20.83 -50.92
C GLN A 157 23.77 -22.25 -50.31
N VAL A 158 22.74 -22.86 -49.65
CA VAL A 158 22.37 -24.33 -49.65
C VAL A 158 23.36 -25.39 -49.04
N TYR A 159 22.98 -26.51 -48.40
CA TYR A 159 21.72 -27.16 -47.92
C TYR A 159 21.60 -27.02 -46.35
N GLY A 160 20.55 -27.37 -45.59
CA GLY A 160 19.60 -28.52 -45.61
C GLY A 160 20.17 -29.69 -44.76
N ASP A 161 19.51 -30.31 -43.78
CA ASP A 161 18.09 -30.42 -43.35
C ASP A 161 18.00 -30.51 -41.79
N LEU A 162 16.93 -30.10 -41.08
CA LEU A 162 15.64 -30.79 -40.79
C LEU A 162 15.75 -32.25 -40.27
N ASP A 163 14.97 -32.75 -39.28
CA ASP A 163 14.11 -32.10 -38.26
C ASP A 163 13.75 -33.12 -37.12
N SER A 164 13.04 -32.66 -36.09
CA SER A 164 12.12 -33.35 -35.16
C SER A 164 12.18 -34.88 -34.90
N ALA A 165 12.38 -35.21 -33.61
CA ALA A 165 11.54 -36.11 -32.78
C ALA A 165 11.35 -37.63 -33.05
N THR A 166 11.61 -38.40 -31.96
CA THR A 166 10.89 -39.62 -31.50
C THR A 166 10.94 -40.96 -32.26
N THR A 167 11.53 -41.96 -31.57
CA THR A 167 11.22 -43.41 -31.56
C THR A 167 11.32 -44.28 -32.82
N HIS A 168 12.14 -45.33 -32.71
CA HIS A 168 11.66 -46.72 -32.72
C HIS A 168 12.63 -47.61 -31.91
N GLY A 169 12.22 -48.81 -31.49
CA GLY A 169 13.08 -49.69 -30.69
C GLY A 169 12.60 -51.13 -30.50
N ARG A 170 13.55 -51.98 -30.11
CA ARG A 170 13.50 -53.37 -29.60
C ARG A 170 14.89 -53.62 -28.98
N SER A 171 15.09 -54.41 -27.93
CA SER A 171 14.31 -55.43 -27.21
C SER A 171 15.02 -55.71 -25.86
N SER A 172 14.47 -56.30 -24.78
CA SER A 172 13.11 -56.58 -24.27
C SER A 172 13.28 -57.36 -22.94
N PHE A 173 12.27 -57.39 -22.05
CA PHE A 173 12.28 -57.98 -20.68
C PHE A 173 13.05 -57.15 -19.61
N ARG A 174 12.45 -56.66 -18.50
CA ARG A 174 11.58 -57.22 -17.41
C ARG A 174 12.38 -57.97 -16.33
N ASP A 175 12.07 -57.90 -15.02
CA ASP A 175 11.22 -56.99 -14.23
C ASP A 175 11.57 -57.10 -12.72
N GLU A 176 11.05 -56.18 -11.90
CA GLU A 176 10.78 -56.24 -10.43
C GLU A 176 11.74 -56.89 -9.39
N ARG A 177 12.26 -56.02 -8.50
CA ARG A 177 12.21 -56.08 -7.02
C ARG A 177 12.23 -57.44 -6.25
N SER A 178 13.41 -57.70 -5.67
CA SER A 178 13.66 -57.64 -4.20
C SER A 178 13.63 -58.89 -3.28
N SER A 179 14.44 -58.77 -2.22
CA SER A 179 14.29 -59.36 -0.87
C SER A 179 14.93 -60.73 -0.52
N LYS A 180 16.11 -60.62 0.11
CA LYS A 180 16.65 -61.47 1.22
C LYS A 180 16.90 -62.97 0.94
N THR A 181 18.17 -63.38 1.04
CA THR A 181 18.72 -64.13 2.21
C THR A 181 20.14 -64.63 1.93
N TYR A 182 21.18 -63.90 2.36
CA TYR A 182 22.48 -64.46 2.79
C TYR A 182 23.35 -63.37 3.49
N GLU A 183 24.58 -63.74 3.88
CA GLU A 183 25.64 -62.85 4.41
C GLU A 183 25.37 -62.14 5.76
N ARG A 184 24.94 -62.93 6.75
CA ARG A 184 25.71 -62.95 8.00
C ARG A 184 26.86 -63.94 7.82
N LEU A 185 28.07 -63.58 8.29
CA LEU A 185 29.36 -64.21 7.95
C LEU A 185 29.74 -63.90 6.48
N GLN A 186 30.87 -63.27 6.15
CA GLN A 186 32.19 -63.35 6.80
C GLN A 186 32.87 -61.97 6.98
N LYS A 187 33.52 -61.76 8.13
CA LYS A 187 34.55 -60.71 8.33
C LYS A 187 35.58 -61.14 9.37
N LYS A 188 36.60 -61.88 8.94
CA LYS A 188 37.82 -62.25 9.68
C LYS A 188 38.96 -62.40 8.68
N LEU A 189 40.20 -62.11 9.09
CA LEU A 189 41.45 -62.15 8.29
C LEU A 189 41.51 -61.05 7.21
N LYS A 190 42.58 -60.26 7.01
CA LYS A 190 43.78 -59.89 7.82
C LYS A 190 43.80 -58.32 7.87
N ASP A 191 44.55 -57.58 8.69
CA ASP A 191 45.97 -57.68 9.09
C ASP A 191 46.25 -57.24 10.54
N ARG A 192 47.39 -57.70 11.08
CA ARG A 192 48.43 -56.92 11.80
C ARG A 192 49.59 -57.83 12.23
N HIS A 193 50.80 -57.27 12.31
CA HIS A 193 52.01 -57.95 12.79
C HIS A 193 53.01 -56.96 13.42
N ALA A 194 53.94 -57.49 14.22
CA ALA A 194 54.91 -56.77 15.09
C ALA A 194 54.23 -56.00 16.26
N VAL A 195 54.78 -55.85 17.47
CA VAL A 195 56.12 -56.01 18.10
C VAL A 195 55.89 -56.39 19.61
N PRO A 196 56.81 -56.95 20.45
CA PRO A 196 58.08 -57.70 20.29
C PRO A 196 58.02 -59.15 20.91
N LYS A 197 59.17 -59.72 21.31
CA LYS A 197 59.37 -60.94 22.15
C LYS A 197 60.10 -60.56 23.46
N GLU A 198 60.07 -61.42 24.49
CA GLU A 198 61.16 -62.28 25.05
C GLU A 198 60.55 -63.17 26.19
N LYS A 199 60.93 -64.46 26.36
CA LYS A 199 61.74 -65.10 27.45
C LYS A 199 61.13 -65.03 28.89
N LEU A 200 61.21 -66.06 29.77
CA LEU A 200 62.08 -67.27 29.82
C LEU A 200 61.44 -68.56 30.48
N SER A 201 62.21 -69.66 30.53
CA SER A 201 62.11 -70.96 31.28
C SER A 201 61.25 -71.05 32.57
N SER A 202 60.43 -72.10 32.86
CA SER A 202 60.69 -73.57 33.10
C SER A 202 61.33 -73.91 34.48
N PRO A 203 61.44 -75.18 34.97
CA PRO A 203 60.87 -76.47 34.51
C PRO A 203 60.01 -77.26 35.57
N PRO A 204 60.38 -78.41 36.21
CA PRO A 204 59.55 -79.61 36.13
C PRO A 204 59.15 -80.32 37.45
N SER A 205 58.24 -81.29 37.35
CA SER A 205 58.15 -82.41 38.32
C SER A 205 57.88 -83.75 37.61
N SER A 206 58.28 -84.84 38.24
CA SER A 206 58.32 -86.20 37.67
C SER A 206 57.26 -87.12 38.32
N PRO A 207 57.41 -88.47 38.34
CA PRO A 207 56.94 -89.33 37.26
C PRO A 207 55.90 -90.36 37.75
N GLN A 208 55.09 -90.93 36.84
CA GLN A 208 54.60 -92.30 37.07
C GLN A 208 54.09 -93.04 35.81
N LYS A 209 54.26 -94.36 35.84
CA LYS A 209 53.54 -95.30 34.98
C LYS A 209 52.14 -95.53 35.57
N CYS A 210 51.12 -95.61 34.72
CA CYS A 210 49.92 -96.42 34.97
C CYS A 210 49.51 -97.12 33.68
N HIS A 211 48.86 -98.28 33.82
CA HIS A 211 48.45 -99.13 32.71
C HIS A 211 47.03 -98.81 32.22
N SER A 212 46.72 -99.30 31.02
CA SER A 212 45.43 -99.87 30.58
C SER A 212 44.59 -100.48 31.74
N PRO A 213 43.23 -100.59 31.67
CA PRO A 213 42.60 -101.31 30.55
C PRO A 213 41.10 -101.07 30.18
N THR A 214 40.69 -101.74 29.09
CA THR A 214 39.41 -102.43 28.77
C THR A 214 38.02 -101.89 29.17
N ASN A 215 37.12 -102.00 28.18
CA ASN A 215 35.74 -102.49 28.17
C ASN A 215 34.75 -102.22 29.34
N GLU A 216 33.57 -101.76 28.91
CA GLU A 216 32.22 -102.30 29.18
C GLU A 216 31.75 -102.57 30.61
N HIS A 217 30.49 -102.19 30.86
CA HIS A 217 29.80 -102.44 32.10
C HIS A 217 28.41 -103.01 31.80
N ASN A 218 28.09 -104.22 32.29
CA ASN A 218 26.86 -104.49 33.06
C ASN A 218 26.66 -105.99 33.39
N GLY A 219 26.47 -106.27 34.69
CA GLY A 219 25.80 -107.46 35.21
C GLY A 219 26.64 -108.75 35.39
N LEU A 220 26.25 -109.69 36.26
CA LEU A 220 25.23 -109.62 37.32
C LEU A 220 25.37 -110.81 38.32
N VAL A 221 24.89 -110.64 39.55
CA VAL A 221 24.63 -111.66 40.61
C VAL A 221 25.84 -112.13 41.48
N LYS A 222 25.51 -112.50 42.73
CA LYS A 222 26.34 -112.95 43.88
C LYS A 222 26.51 -114.50 43.84
N GLY A 223 27.41 -115.18 44.56
CA GLY A 223 28.38 -114.81 45.60
C GLY A 223 28.35 -115.82 46.79
N GLN A 224 29.41 -115.86 47.64
CA GLN A 224 29.53 -116.64 48.91
C GLN A 224 29.60 -118.20 48.76
N ASN A 225 30.27 -119.00 49.62
CA ASN A 225 31.12 -118.71 50.81
C ASN A 225 32.05 -119.91 51.21
N LEU A 226 33.17 -119.61 51.89
CA LEU A 226 33.88 -120.37 52.96
C LEU A 226 34.59 -121.77 52.75
N ILE A 227 35.92 -121.80 53.02
CA ILE A 227 36.83 -122.80 53.72
C ILE A 227 36.61 -124.34 53.48
N THR A 228 37.60 -125.24 53.24
CA THR A 228 38.81 -125.59 54.06
C THR A 228 39.75 -126.64 53.40
N THR A 229 41.10 -126.50 53.55
CA THR A 229 42.24 -127.48 53.46
C THR A 229 42.30 -128.69 52.48
N GLY A 230 43.49 -128.94 51.85
CA GLY A 230 44.03 -130.33 51.71
C GLY A 230 44.87 -130.77 50.47
N THR A 231 46.21 -130.85 50.61
CA THR A 231 47.11 -132.01 50.31
C THR A 231 47.27 -132.71 48.90
N ALA A 232 48.40 -132.41 48.23
CA ALA A 232 49.43 -133.30 47.58
C ALA A 232 49.24 -134.24 46.31
N MET A 233 50.39 -134.54 45.66
CA MET A 233 50.84 -135.75 44.86
C MET A 233 50.65 -135.93 43.30
N ASN A 234 51.73 -135.65 42.52
CA ASN A 234 52.68 -136.59 41.82
C ASN A 234 52.37 -137.38 40.47
N MET A 235 53.46 -137.83 39.77
CA MET A 235 53.61 -138.84 38.64
C MET A 235 53.34 -138.40 37.15
N LEU A 236 53.87 -138.97 36.01
CA LEU A 236 54.85 -140.06 35.66
C LEU A 236 55.55 -139.93 34.23
N LYS A 237 56.11 -141.03 33.61
CA LYS A 237 57.15 -141.11 32.50
C LYS A 237 56.77 -141.82 31.14
N GLY A 238 57.62 -141.67 30.07
CA GLY A 238 58.02 -142.72 29.05
C GLY A 238 58.09 -142.30 27.54
N ASP A 239 58.68 -143.01 26.54
CA ASP A 239 59.91 -143.88 26.42
C ASP A 239 60.23 -144.39 24.95
N SER A 240 61.37 -145.11 24.69
CA SER A 240 61.77 -146.00 23.50
C SER A 240 62.31 -145.44 22.12
N CYS A 241 62.92 -146.21 21.14
CA CYS A 241 64.08 -147.18 21.12
C CYS A 241 64.56 -147.72 19.69
N SER A 242 65.89 -148.00 19.46
CA SER A 242 66.54 -149.04 18.54
C SER A 242 66.56 -148.93 16.96
N PRO A 243 67.16 -149.87 16.15
CA PRO A 243 68.62 -150.25 15.96
C PRO A 243 69.11 -150.60 14.49
N VAL A 244 70.44 -150.78 14.24
CA VAL A 244 71.10 -151.62 13.17
C VAL A 244 72.55 -152.01 13.57
N ASP A 245 73.08 -153.17 13.15
CA ASP A 245 74.44 -153.70 13.42
C ASP A 245 75.19 -154.24 12.16
N ALA A 246 76.49 -154.57 12.32
CA ALA A 246 77.24 -155.64 11.63
C ALA A 246 78.08 -155.39 10.33
N GLU A 247 78.79 -154.25 10.20
CA GLU A 247 80.03 -154.16 9.36
C GLU A 247 81.29 -153.71 10.15
N MET A 248 81.18 -153.45 11.46
CA MET A 248 82.27 -152.99 12.31
C MET A 248 82.83 -154.13 13.19
N GLN A 249 83.94 -154.76 12.78
CA GLN A 249 84.75 -155.54 13.74
C GLN A 249 86.24 -155.71 13.40
N GLU A 250 86.66 -155.74 12.13
CA GLU A 250 88.10 -155.83 11.76
C GLU A 250 88.83 -154.46 11.74
N LYS A 251 88.16 -153.35 12.07
CA LYS A 251 88.74 -151.98 12.02
C LYS A 251 88.94 -151.31 13.39
N ASP A 252 88.54 -152.00 14.46
CA ASP A 252 88.49 -151.47 15.83
C ASP A 252 89.70 -151.90 16.70
N GLU A 253 90.68 -152.59 16.11
CA GLU A 253 91.94 -152.98 16.78
C GLU A 253 93.11 -152.05 16.40
N GLU A 254 93.40 -151.84 15.11
CA GLU A 254 94.46 -150.90 14.66
C GLU A 254 94.31 -149.49 15.24
N THR A 255 93.07 -149.02 15.45
CA THR A 255 92.78 -147.69 16.00
C THR A 255 93.11 -147.56 17.49
N LYS A 256 93.03 -148.65 18.27
CA LYS A 256 93.33 -148.65 19.72
C LYS A 256 94.82 -148.65 20.02
N GLU A 257 95.62 -149.29 19.19
CA GLU A 257 97.08 -149.27 19.35
C GLU A 257 97.61 -147.83 19.17
N LEU A 258 97.12 -147.10 18.16
CA LEU A 258 97.47 -145.69 17.92
C LEU A 258 96.98 -144.75 19.05
N GLU A 259 95.76 -144.93 19.56
CA GLU A 259 95.26 -144.16 20.72
C GLU A 259 96.14 -144.39 21.97
N THR A 260 96.59 -145.63 22.18
CA THR A 260 97.46 -145.99 23.30
C THR A 260 98.84 -145.35 23.17
N PHE A 261 99.45 -145.38 21.97
CA PHE A 261 100.73 -144.72 21.71
C PHE A 261 100.66 -143.20 21.92
N LEU A 262 99.66 -142.52 21.35
CA LEU A 262 99.48 -141.07 21.45
C LEU A 262 99.21 -140.58 22.88
N SER A 263 98.83 -141.48 23.79
CA SER A 263 98.61 -141.19 25.21
C SER A 263 99.90 -141.04 26.02
N ASN A 264 101.06 -141.46 25.50
CA ASN A 264 102.36 -141.45 26.20
C ASN A 264 103.04 -140.06 26.21
N LEU A 265 102.34 -139.03 26.67
CA LEU A 265 102.86 -137.66 26.79
C LEU A 265 103.46 -137.34 28.15
N THR A 266 104.54 -136.56 28.14
CA THR A 266 105.13 -135.99 29.37
C THR A 266 104.31 -134.80 29.90
N LYS A 267 104.54 -134.47 31.17
CA LYS A 267 103.93 -133.33 31.86
C LYS A 267 104.54 -132.00 31.39
N PRO A 268 103.74 -130.98 31.02
CA PRO A 268 104.26 -129.69 30.59
C PRO A 268 104.94 -128.92 31.73
N ILE A 269 105.92 -128.10 31.36
CA ILE A 269 106.74 -127.23 32.21
C ILE A 269 106.29 -125.77 32.01
N LEU A 270 106.36 -124.95 33.07
CA LEU A 270 106.00 -123.52 33.05
C LEU A 270 107.19 -122.57 33.17
N SER A 271 107.04 -121.37 32.60
CA SER A 271 107.94 -120.23 32.74
C SER A 271 107.20 -118.88 32.62
N ASP A 272 107.89 -117.78 32.96
CA ASP A 272 107.45 -116.37 32.84
C ASP A 272 105.96 -116.11 33.18
N ILE A 273 105.60 -116.30 34.45
CA ILE A 273 104.24 -116.06 34.97
C ILE A 273 104.13 -114.63 35.48
N GLN A 274 103.17 -113.86 34.95
CA GLN A 274 102.91 -112.47 35.33
C GLN A 274 101.48 -112.30 35.88
N ALA A 275 100.99 -111.06 35.98
CA ALA A 275 99.63 -110.81 36.48
C ALA A 275 98.53 -111.25 35.50
N ARG A 276 98.83 -111.35 34.19
CA ARG A 276 97.86 -111.74 33.15
C ARG A 276 98.39 -112.70 32.08
N THR A 277 99.62 -113.22 32.23
CA THR A 277 100.28 -114.07 31.23
C THR A 277 101.08 -115.21 31.87
N ALA A 278 101.37 -116.29 31.11
CA ALA A 278 102.24 -117.41 31.51
C ALA A 278 102.69 -118.27 30.31
N VAL A 279 103.85 -118.92 30.36
CA VAL A 279 104.41 -119.74 29.25
C VAL A 279 104.45 -121.23 29.58
N LEU A 280 104.22 -122.11 28.60
CA LEU A 280 104.15 -123.59 28.73
C LEU A 280 104.96 -124.32 27.64
N THR A 281 105.62 -125.44 27.98
CA THR A 281 106.46 -126.27 27.08
C THR A 281 106.37 -127.79 27.38
N TRP A 282 106.47 -128.67 26.37
CA TRP A 282 106.34 -130.16 26.51
C TRP A 282 107.16 -130.98 25.49
N SER A 283 107.11 -132.33 25.52
CA SER A 283 107.78 -133.24 24.57
C SER A 283 106.78 -134.13 23.77
N PRO A 284 107.18 -134.73 22.63
CA PRO A 284 106.36 -135.69 21.88
C PRO A 284 106.20 -137.08 22.57
N PRO A 285 105.30 -137.95 22.06
CA PRO A 285 105.18 -139.35 22.49
C PRO A 285 106.33 -140.24 21.99
N SER A 286 106.51 -141.41 22.62
CA SER A 286 107.53 -142.42 22.26
C SER A 286 107.17 -143.83 22.73
N ASP A 287 107.66 -144.85 22.03
CA ASP A 287 107.42 -146.27 22.33
C ASP A 287 108.36 -146.87 23.39
N ILE A 288 107.99 -148.03 23.95
CA ILE A 288 108.61 -148.59 25.18
C ILE A 288 109.14 -150.04 25.02
N ASN A 289 108.80 -150.77 23.96
CA ASN A 289 109.26 -152.16 23.72
C ASN A 289 110.17 -152.29 22.47
N ASP A 290 110.82 -153.46 22.34
CA ASP A 290 112.20 -153.56 21.88
C ASP A 290 112.45 -154.01 20.41
N ASP A 291 113.62 -153.59 19.94
CA ASP A 291 114.49 -154.02 18.83
C ASP A 291 113.99 -154.32 17.38
N SER A 292 114.82 -153.85 16.44
CA SER A 292 114.99 -154.30 15.05
C SER A 292 113.94 -154.00 13.96
N ASN A 293 114.24 -152.93 13.21
CA ASN A 293 114.21 -152.92 11.73
C ASN A 293 112.85 -152.99 10.98
N ARG A 294 112.05 -151.91 11.11
CA ARG A 294 111.19 -151.42 10.02
C ARG A 294 111.52 -149.94 9.75
N ASN A 295 111.48 -149.51 8.48
CA ASN A 295 111.79 -148.13 8.09
C ASN A 295 110.76 -147.15 8.67
N SER A 296 111.15 -146.38 9.69
CA SER A 296 110.29 -145.36 10.30
C SER A 296 110.18 -144.11 9.42
N THR A 297 109.09 -144.01 8.65
CA THR A 297 108.63 -142.73 8.12
C THR A 297 108.23 -141.82 9.27
N GLN A 298 108.75 -140.60 9.28
CA GLN A 298 108.64 -139.69 10.43
C GLN A 298 107.23 -139.07 10.51
N GLU A 299 106.44 -139.48 11.50
CA GLU A 299 105.09 -138.96 11.73
C GLU A 299 105.09 -137.54 12.34
N ILE A 300 103.98 -136.81 12.11
CA ILE A 300 103.76 -135.43 12.58
C ILE A 300 102.62 -135.44 13.59
N TYR A 301 102.79 -134.72 14.71
CA TYR A 301 101.82 -134.63 15.80
C TYR A 301 101.30 -133.20 15.97
N THR A 302 99.99 -133.05 16.19
CA THR A 302 99.36 -131.79 16.59
C THR A 302 99.02 -131.83 18.08
N TYR A 303 99.14 -130.72 18.80
CA TYR A 303 98.87 -130.65 20.24
C TYR A 303 97.76 -129.65 20.57
N ASP A 304 96.80 -130.05 21.41
CA ASP A 304 95.86 -129.16 22.10
C ASP A 304 96.42 -128.75 23.48
N VAL A 305 96.43 -127.45 23.77
CA VAL A 305 96.79 -126.87 25.07
C VAL A 305 95.53 -126.51 25.83
N LEU A 306 95.34 -127.14 26.99
CA LEU A 306 94.11 -127.11 27.77
C LEU A 306 94.34 -126.46 29.14
N ILE A 307 93.55 -125.43 29.53
CA ILE A 307 93.63 -124.81 30.87
C ILE A 307 92.31 -124.80 31.65
N SER A 308 92.40 -124.93 32.97
CA SER A 308 91.30 -124.84 33.95
C SER A 308 91.64 -123.82 35.04
N SER A 309 90.79 -122.81 35.24
CA SER A 309 90.85 -121.91 36.41
C SER A 309 89.96 -122.39 37.57
N THR A 310 89.71 -123.71 37.62
CA THR A 310 88.71 -124.34 38.49
C THR A 310 89.23 -125.61 39.19
N GLY A 311 90.56 -125.71 39.37
CA GLY A 311 91.23 -126.86 39.95
C GLY A 311 91.59 -127.96 38.94
N LYS A 312 92.35 -128.96 39.41
CA LYS A 312 92.92 -130.07 38.63
C LYS A 312 91.89 -130.86 37.83
N ASP A 313 90.70 -131.08 38.40
CA ASP A 313 89.61 -131.86 37.79
C ASP A 313 88.48 -130.96 37.25
N GLY A 314 88.75 -129.65 37.12
CA GLY A 314 87.81 -128.66 36.61
C GLY A 314 87.59 -128.74 35.10
N LYS A 315 86.68 -127.90 34.57
CA LYS A 315 86.42 -127.83 33.14
C LYS A 315 87.56 -127.12 32.40
N TYR A 316 88.49 -127.91 31.88
CA TYR A 316 89.50 -127.44 30.94
C TYR A 316 88.87 -126.86 29.67
N LYS A 317 89.46 -125.78 29.18
CA LYS A 317 89.21 -125.21 27.85
C LYS A 317 90.48 -125.34 27.01
N ILE A 318 90.35 -125.74 25.76
CA ILE A 318 91.43 -125.57 24.78
C ILE A 318 91.62 -124.06 24.57
N VAL A 319 92.85 -123.58 24.70
CA VAL A 319 93.24 -122.17 24.51
C VAL A 319 94.24 -121.98 23.37
N HIS A 320 94.90 -123.05 22.94
CA HIS A 320 95.76 -123.08 21.76
C HIS A 320 95.80 -124.49 21.17
N THR A 321 95.97 -124.60 19.86
CA THR A 321 96.17 -125.86 19.15
C THR A 321 97.25 -125.66 18.10
N GLY A 322 98.23 -126.57 18.00
CA GLY A 322 99.26 -126.51 16.97
C GLY A 322 100.38 -127.54 17.12
N GLU A 323 101.27 -127.60 16.13
CA GLU A 323 102.39 -128.55 16.02
C GLU A 323 103.60 -128.18 16.91
N LYS A 324 103.62 -126.97 17.50
CA LYS A 324 104.74 -126.48 18.30
C LYS A 324 104.61 -126.89 19.77
N ASN A 325 105.71 -127.39 20.33
CA ASN A 325 105.82 -127.83 21.72
C ASN A 325 105.88 -126.71 22.79
N THR A 326 105.56 -125.45 22.45
CA THR A 326 105.62 -124.29 23.38
C THR A 326 104.56 -123.24 23.04
N VAL A 327 103.93 -122.64 24.04
CA VAL A 327 102.95 -121.54 23.88
C VAL A 327 103.01 -120.51 25.03
N THR A 328 102.65 -119.26 24.74
CA THR A 328 102.32 -118.22 25.74
C THR A 328 100.81 -118.12 25.90
N LEU A 329 100.34 -118.01 27.14
CA LEU A 329 98.97 -117.73 27.53
C LEU A 329 98.83 -116.26 27.89
N ASP A 330 97.78 -115.62 27.39
CA ASP A 330 97.42 -114.23 27.67
C ASP A 330 96.00 -114.12 28.28
N ASP A 331 95.58 -112.90 28.65
CA ASP A 331 94.27 -112.58 29.25
C ASP A 331 93.89 -113.41 30.50
N LEU A 332 94.89 -113.89 31.23
CA LEU A 332 94.70 -114.50 32.54
C LEU A 332 94.24 -113.46 33.56
N ARG A 333 93.47 -113.90 34.57
CA ARG A 333 93.03 -113.04 35.68
C ARG A 333 94.18 -112.88 36.69
N PRO A 334 94.40 -111.68 37.26
CA PRO A 334 95.32 -111.51 38.39
C PRO A 334 94.97 -112.37 39.60
N ALA A 335 95.98 -112.73 40.40
CA ALA A 335 95.87 -113.49 41.65
C ALA A 335 94.94 -114.73 41.56
N THR A 336 95.02 -115.49 40.47
CA THR A 336 94.13 -116.61 40.16
C THR A 336 94.93 -117.89 39.87
N ASP A 337 94.49 -119.01 40.43
CA ASP A 337 95.08 -120.33 40.20
C ASP A 337 94.60 -120.94 38.87
N TYR A 338 95.55 -121.46 38.10
CA TYR A 338 95.33 -122.12 36.82
C TYR A 338 96.04 -123.48 36.78
N HIS A 339 95.39 -124.47 36.17
CA HIS A 339 95.97 -125.76 35.80
C HIS A 339 96.04 -125.86 34.28
N ALA A 340 97.13 -126.42 33.75
CA ALA A 340 97.34 -126.61 32.31
C ALA A 340 97.78 -128.04 31.97
N ARG A 341 97.34 -128.59 30.84
CA ARG A 341 97.76 -129.91 30.31
C ARG A 341 97.74 -129.94 28.78
N ILE A 342 98.35 -130.96 28.18
CA ILE A 342 98.51 -131.11 26.73
C ILE A 342 97.83 -132.40 26.24
N GLN A 343 97.28 -132.43 25.04
CA GLN A 343 96.76 -133.63 24.38
C GLN A 343 97.31 -133.73 22.95
N ALA A 344 97.74 -134.91 22.49
CA ALA A 344 98.30 -135.11 21.15
C ALA A 344 97.31 -135.79 20.19
N GLU A 345 97.43 -135.44 18.92
CA GLU A 345 96.64 -135.93 17.79
C GLU A 345 97.57 -136.32 16.63
N SER A 346 97.31 -137.49 16.02
CA SER A 346 97.90 -137.93 14.73
C SER A 346 96.86 -138.74 13.97
N ASN A 347 96.84 -138.63 12.64
CA ASN A 347 95.94 -139.37 11.74
C ASN A 347 94.46 -139.38 12.23
N CYS A 348 93.96 -138.23 12.69
CA CYS A 348 92.62 -138.00 13.24
C CYS A 348 92.27 -138.81 14.52
N THR A 349 93.25 -139.44 15.16
CA THR A 349 93.14 -140.13 16.45
C THR A 349 93.75 -139.25 17.54
N LYS A 350 93.10 -139.13 18.71
CA LYS A 350 93.61 -138.37 19.86
C LYS A 350 94.01 -139.29 20.99
N GLY A 351 95.24 -139.13 21.50
CA GLY A 351 95.67 -139.76 22.74
C GLY A 351 95.00 -139.12 23.96
N ASN A 352 95.19 -139.71 25.14
CA ASN A 352 94.72 -139.15 26.40
C ASN A 352 95.51 -137.88 26.78
N PRO A 353 94.88 -136.87 27.42
CA PRO A 353 95.59 -135.68 27.91
C PRO A 353 96.62 -136.01 29.00
N SER A 354 97.76 -135.32 28.95
CA SER A 354 98.85 -135.47 29.91
C SER A 354 98.50 -134.96 31.33
N GLU A 355 99.36 -135.30 32.28
CA GLU A 355 99.32 -134.81 33.66
C GLU A 355 99.28 -133.26 33.71
N SER A 356 98.37 -132.69 34.52
CA SER A 356 98.27 -131.24 34.65
C SER A 356 99.38 -130.64 35.50
N VAL A 357 99.99 -129.55 35.03
CA VAL A 357 100.80 -128.62 35.84
C VAL A 357 99.92 -127.48 36.38
N SER A 358 100.34 -126.80 37.45
CA SER A 358 99.57 -125.75 38.13
C SER A 358 100.41 -124.50 38.43
N PHE A 359 99.81 -123.32 38.31
CA PHE A 359 100.46 -122.03 38.55
C PHE A 359 99.45 -120.95 39.00
N THR A 360 99.95 -119.85 39.56
CA THR A 360 99.15 -118.74 40.06
C THR A 360 99.69 -117.43 39.48
N THR A 361 98.82 -116.58 38.94
CA THR A 361 99.16 -115.24 38.43
C THR A 361 99.41 -114.23 39.55
N MET A 362 100.18 -113.18 39.26
CA MET A 362 100.42 -112.08 40.20
C MET A 362 99.24 -111.09 40.32
N SER A 363 99.24 -110.21 41.33
CA SER A 363 98.27 -109.12 41.51
C SER A 363 98.64 -107.85 40.73
N CYS A 364 97.74 -106.87 40.62
CA CYS A 364 98.01 -105.56 40.00
C CYS A 364 97.25 -104.39 40.65
N GLU A 365 97.35 -103.19 40.08
CA GLU A 365 96.63 -101.98 40.51
C GLU A 365 95.09 -102.13 40.44
N PRO A 366 94.31 -101.31 41.17
CA PRO A 366 92.84 -101.39 41.16
C PRO A 366 92.22 -100.88 39.86
N ASP A 367 91.00 -101.34 39.56
CA ASP A 367 90.19 -100.76 38.49
C ASP A 367 89.79 -99.31 38.83
N THR A 368 89.60 -98.47 37.80
CA THR A 368 89.09 -97.09 37.94
C THR A 368 87.72 -97.06 38.63
N PRO A 369 87.52 -96.23 39.68
CA PRO A 369 86.24 -96.16 40.38
C PRO A 369 85.19 -95.33 39.62
N ASN A 370 83.93 -95.53 39.98
CA ASN A 370 82.81 -94.73 39.46
C ASN A 370 82.81 -93.33 40.11
N HIS A 371 82.31 -92.32 39.38
CA HIS A 371 82.24 -90.94 39.87
C HIS A 371 81.44 -90.81 41.19
N PRO A 372 81.80 -89.87 42.08
CA PRO A 372 81.15 -89.69 43.37
C PRO A 372 79.72 -89.14 43.21
N ARG A 373 78.76 -89.69 43.95
CA ARG A 373 77.34 -89.29 43.91
C ARG A 373 76.98 -88.39 45.08
N ILE A 374 76.24 -87.32 44.83
CA ILE A 374 75.71 -86.47 45.89
C ILE A 374 74.60 -87.16 46.70
N ILE A 375 74.64 -87.01 48.03
CA ILE A 375 73.63 -87.51 48.98
C ILE A 375 72.96 -86.39 49.78
N ASN A 376 73.57 -85.21 49.90
CA ASN A 376 72.98 -84.05 50.59
C ASN A 376 73.64 -82.73 50.11
N ARG A 377 72.87 -81.64 50.03
CA ARG A 377 73.34 -80.27 49.72
C ARG A 377 72.77 -79.25 50.70
N THR A 378 73.56 -78.24 51.04
CA THR A 378 73.11 -77.02 51.72
C THR A 378 73.66 -75.80 50.98
N LYS A 379 73.33 -74.59 51.44
CA LYS A 379 73.94 -73.33 50.97
C LYS A 379 75.46 -73.20 51.22
N ASN A 380 76.09 -74.18 51.89
CA ASN A 380 77.50 -74.10 52.31
C ASN A 380 78.20 -75.47 52.50
N SER A 381 77.59 -76.57 52.05
CA SER A 381 78.19 -77.91 52.11
C SER A 381 77.59 -78.86 51.07
N LEU A 382 78.42 -79.78 50.57
CA LEU A 382 78.05 -80.87 49.67
C LEU A 382 78.52 -82.18 50.30
N SER A 383 77.68 -83.21 50.28
CA SER A 383 78.00 -84.54 50.82
C SER A 383 77.97 -85.57 49.70
N LEU A 384 79.07 -86.29 49.50
CA LEU A 384 79.32 -87.19 48.39
C LEU A 384 79.58 -88.63 48.88
N GLN A 385 79.23 -89.63 48.06
CA GLN A 385 79.38 -91.06 48.36
C GLN A 385 79.70 -91.86 47.08
N TRP A 386 80.55 -92.89 47.20
CA TRP A 386 81.00 -93.72 46.08
C TRP A 386 81.02 -95.22 46.42
N LYS A 387 81.39 -96.05 45.44
CA LYS A 387 81.56 -97.51 45.59
C LYS A 387 83.02 -97.90 45.42
N ALA A 388 83.39 -99.09 45.91
CA ALA A 388 84.68 -99.69 45.58
C ALA A 388 84.68 -100.21 44.14
N SER A 389 85.82 -100.09 43.47
CA SER A 389 86.17 -100.81 42.25
C SER A 389 86.77 -102.19 42.58
N CYS A 390 87.14 -102.97 41.55
CA CYS A 390 87.85 -104.23 41.71
C CYS A 390 89.27 -103.97 42.23
N ASP A 391 89.76 -104.84 43.11
CA ASP A 391 91.06 -104.70 43.79
C ASP A 391 92.18 -105.54 43.17
N ASN A 392 91.86 -106.36 42.16
CA ASN A 392 92.81 -107.09 41.31
C ASN A 392 93.90 -107.87 42.08
N GLY A 393 93.53 -108.43 43.24
CA GLY A 393 94.39 -109.27 44.08
C GLY A 393 95.20 -108.53 45.16
N SER A 394 95.15 -107.19 45.23
CA SER A 394 95.68 -106.42 46.37
C SER A 394 94.63 -105.45 46.87
N LYS A 395 94.30 -105.52 48.16
CA LYS A 395 93.13 -104.86 48.74
C LYS A 395 93.23 -103.33 48.65
N ILE A 396 92.21 -102.68 48.06
CA ILE A 396 92.10 -101.21 48.05
C ILE A 396 92.12 -100.68 49.49
N HIS A 397 93.14 -99.90 49.82
CA HIS A 397 93.40 -99.36 51.15
C HIS A 397 93.20 -97.83 51.24
N SER A 398 92.89 -97.15 50.14
CA SER A 398 92.55 -95.71 50.12
C SER A 398 91.86 -95.27 48.82
N TYR A 399 91.13 -94.16 48.89
CA TYR A 399 90.59 -93.40 47.75
C TYR A 399 91.14 -91.97 47.80
N LEU A 400 91.34 -91.37 46.64
CA LEU A 400 91.70 -89.97 46.44
C LEU A 400 90.52 -89.26 45.76
N LEU A 401 89.94 -88.25 46.40
CA LEU A 401 88.87 -87.41 45.86
C LEU A 401 89.39 -85.99 45.67
N GLU A 402 89.29 -85.49 44.44
CA GLU A 402 89.72 -84.14 44.06
C GLU A 402 88.54 -83.26 43.64
N TRP A 403 88.75 -81.95 43.70
CA TRP A 403 87.76 -80.94 43.32
C TRP A 403 88.41 -79.66 42.73
N ASP A 404 87.61 -78.86 42.03
CA ASP A 404 88.04 -77.62 41.34
C ASP A 404 87.97 -76.34 42.20
N GLU A 405 87.67 -76.46 43.50
CA GLU A 405 87.36 -75.35 44.42
C GLU A 405 86.24 -74.38 43.95
N GLY A 406 85.46 -74.75 42.92
CA GLY A 406 84.46 -73.89 42.29
C GLY A 406 85.05 -72.87 41.30
N LYS A 407 86.28 -73.10 40.82
CA LYS A 407 86.94 -72.25 39.82
C LYS A 407 86.49 -72.54 38.38
N GLY A 408 85.97 -73.75 38.10
CA GLY A 408 85.52 -74.16 36.77
C GLY A 408 86.60 -74.18 35.68
N ASN A 409 87.89 -74.15 36.06
CA ASN A 409 89.03 -74.02 35.14
C ASN A 409 89.76 -75.35 34.83
N GLY A 410 89.29 -76.48 35.39
CA GLY A 410 89.92 -77.79 35.25
C GLY A 410 91.15 -78.03 36.13
N GLU A 411 91.51 -77.09 37.01
CA GLU A 411 92.56 -77.31 38.03
C GLU A 411 91.97 -78.04 39.24
N PHE A 412 92.27 -79.33 39.35
CA PHE A 412 91.84 -80.16 40.48
C PHE A 412 92.86 -80.16 41.62
N CYS A 413 92.36 -80.14 42.85
CA CYS A 413 93.16 -80.33 44.06
C CYS A 413 92.49 -81.35 45.01
N GLN A 414 93.28 -81.98 45.90
CA GLN A 414 92.77 -82.97 46.84
C GLN A 414 91.83 -82.36 47.88
N CYS A 415 90.57 -82.83 47.94
CA CYS A 415 89.65 -82.52 49.06
C CYS A 415 89.53 -83.66 50.08
N TYR A 416 89.78 -84.92 49.68
CA TYR A 416 89.83 -86.06 50.61
C TYR A 416 90.81 -87.14 50.14
N TYR A 417 91.50 -87.77 51.11
CA TYR A 417 92.28 -88.99 50.91
C TYR A 417 92.08 -89.94 52.09
N GLY A 418 91.71 -91.20 51.83
CA GLY A 418 91.54 -92.20 52.89
C GLY A 418 90.56 -93.34 52.56
N GLN A 419 90.21 -94.13 53.58
CA GLN A 419 89.44 -95.39 53.42
C GLN A 419 87.92 -95.24 53.34
N GLN A 420 87.36 -94.08 53.67
CA GLN A 420 85.91 -93.89 53.67
C GLN A 420 85.38 -93.82 52.24
N LYS A 421 84.17 -94.35 52.05
CA LYS A 421 83.46 -94.33 50.76
C LYS A 421 82.48 -93.15 50.64
N GLN A 422 82.67 -92.14 51.48
CA GLN A 422 81.87 -90.91 51.53
C GLN A 422 82.65 -89.77 52.19
N PHE A 423 82.35 -88.53 51.79
CA PHE A 423 82.98 -87.33 52.33
C PHE A 423 82.00 -86.13 52.29
N ARG A 424 82.18 -85.17 53.20
CA ARG A 424 81.37 -83.93 53.25
C ARG A 424 82.27 -82.70 53.21
N ILE A 425 82.24 -82.01 52.08
CA ILE A 425 82.89 -80.71 51.91
C ILE A 425 82.02 -79.63 52.57
N THR A 426 82.64 -78.67 53.26
CA THR A 426 81.96 -77.58 53.97
C THR A 426 82.66 -76.24 53.72
N LYS A 427 82.08 -75.13 54.18
CA LYS A 427 82.53 -73.74 53.90
C LYS A 427 82.43 -73.34 52.43
N LEU A 428 81.46 -73.92 51.72
CA LEU A 428 81.19 -73.60 50.32
C LEU A 428 80.40 -72.28 50.19
N SER A 429 80.50 -71.65 49.03
CA SER A 429 79.70 -70.48 48.66
C SER A 429 78.26 -70.91 48.29
N PRO A 430 77.20 -70.15 48.65
CA PRO A 430 75.84 -70.39 48.20
C PRO A 430 75.68 -70.25 46.68
N ALA A 431 74.72 -70.97 46.09
CA ALA A 431 74.44 -71.02 44.65
C ALA A 431 75.64 -71.30 43.71
N MET A 432 76.78 -71.73 44.26
CA MET A 432 78.01 -72.02 43.51
C MET A 432 78.11 -73.50 43.11
N GLY A 433 78.63 -73.73 41.90
CA GLY A 433 78.95 -75.06 41.35
C GLY A 433 80.37 -75.50 41.70
N TYR A 434 80.56 -76.81 41.90
CA TYR A 434 81.84 -77.44 42.24
C TYR A 434 81.98 -78.76 41.47
N THR A 435 83.14 -79.01 40.88
CA THR A 435 83.44 -80.20 40.04
C THR A 435 84.31 -81.19 40.81
N PHE A 436 84.08 -82.51 40.66
CA PHE A 436 84.72 -83.57 41.44
C PHE A 436 85.18 -84.76 40.60
N ARG A 437 86.28 -85.42 41.00
CA ARG A 437 86.78 -86.70 40.42
C ARG A 437 87.45 -87.59 41.48
N LEU A 438 87.51 -88.91 41.24
CA LEU A 438 87.87 -89.92 42.25
C LEU A 438 88.84 -90.99 41.70
N ALA A 439 89.85 -91.39 42.47
CA ALA A 439 90.74 -92.55 42.19
C ALA A 439 90.81 -93.52 43.39
N ALA A 440 91.28 -94.75 43.17
CA ALA A 440 91.41 -95.81 44.17
C ALA A 440 92.84 -96.38 44.21
N LYS A 441 93.33 -96.78 45.39
CA LYS A 441 94.72 -97.25 45.59
C LYS A 441 94.81 -98.51 46.44
N ASN A 442 95.65 -99.45 46.00
CA ASN A 442 96.08 -100.64 46.73
C ASN A 442 97.62 -100.65 46.88
N ASP A 443 98.19 -101.79 47.31
CA ASP A 443 99.64 -101.93 47.56
C ASP A 443 100.47 -101.95 46.27
N MET A 444 99.86 -102.31 45.13
CA MET A 444 100.50 -102.34 43.81
C MET A 444 100.54 -100.96 43.15
N GLY A 445 99.59 -100.07 43.46
CA GLY A 445 99.54 -98.71 42.94
C GLY A 445 98.14 -98.09 42.91
N MET A 446 97.91 -97.13 42.02
CA MET A 446 96.73 -96.26 42.02
C MET A 446 96.05 -96.21 40.64
N SER A 447 94.73 -96.46 40.64
CA SER A 447 93.90 -96.42 39.45
C SER A 447 93.91 -95.05 38.76
N GLY A 448 93.45 -95.03 37.50
CA GLY A 448 92.99 -93.80 36.87
C GLY A 448 91.86 -93.12 37.67
N PHE A 449 91.62 -91.84 37.38
CA PHE A 449 90.49 -91.10 37.93
C PHE A 449 89.17 -91.46 37.22
N SER A 450 88.07 -91.33 37.94
CA SER A 450 86.71 -91.36 37.43
C SER A 450 86.43 -90.23 36.45
N GLU A 451 85.32 -90.34 35.72
CA GLU A 451 84.66 -89.18 35.09
C GLU A 451 84.45 -88.03 36.08
N GLU A 452 84.45 -86.81 35.56
CA GLU A 452 84.26 -85.57 36.31
C GLU A 452 82.76 -85.25 36.48
N VAL A 453 82.34 -84.79 37.66
CA VAL A 453 80.93 -84.50 37.96
C VAL A 453 80.76 -83.20 38.73
N MET A 454 79.83 -82.34 38.30
CA MET A 454 79.56 -81.03 38.90
C MET A 454 78.29 -81.01 39.75
N TYR A 455 78.35 -80.36 40.93
CA TYR A 455 77.23 -80.19 41.85
C TYR A 455 77.11 -78.76 42.40
N TYR A 456 75.88 -78.29 42.58
CA TYR A 456 75.57 -76.94 43.08
C TYR A 456 75.01 -76.94 44.50
N THR A 457 75.48 -75.96 45.29
CA THR A 457 74.91 -75.58 46.60
C THR A 457 73.54 -74.90 46.45
N SER A 458 72.77 -74.78 47.55
CA SER A 458 71.46 -74.10 47.56
C SER A 458 71.56 -72.56 47.59
N GLY A 459 70.52 -71.88 47.11
CA GLY A 459 70.38 -70.41 47.09
C GLY A 459 69.49 -69.84 48.20
N SER A 460 68.70 -68.81 47.87
CA SER A 460 67.75 -68.13 48.76
C SER A 460 66.63 -67.42 47.99
N ALA A 461 65.46 -67.24 48.64
CA ALA A 461 64.33 -66.48 48.11
C ALA A 461 64.66 -64.98 47.88
N PRO A 462 63.88 -64.23 47.06
CA PRO A 462 64.17 -62.83 46.75
C PRO A 462 63.93 -61.89 47.92
N SER A 463 64.60 -60.74 47.89
CA SER A 463 64.31 -59.59 48.77
C SER A 463 62.95 -58.95 48.43
N MET A 464 62.42 -58.12 49.34
CA MET A 464 61.14 -57.41 49.14
C MET A 464 61.24 -56.48 47.91
N PRO A 465 60.30 -56.55 46.94
CA PRO A 465 60.28 -55.65 45.79
C PRO A 465 59.85 -54.24 46.19
N ALA A 466 60.20 -53.26 45.36
CA ALA A 466 59.66 -51.91 45.49
C ALA A 466 58.15 -51.89 45.21
N SER A 467 57.40 -51.03 45.92
CA SER A 467 55.96 -50.85 45.69
C SER A 467 55.66 -50.36 44.27
N PRO A 468 54.52 -50.77 43.69
CA PRO A 468 54.20 -50.41 42.32
C PRO A 468 53.90 -48.90 42.18
N THR A 469 54.43 -48.27 41.13
CA THR A 469 54.16 -46.88 40.78
C THR A 469 53.12 -46.79 39.66
N LEU A 470 52.31 -45.73 39.70
CA LEU A 470 51.30 -45.46 38.67
C LEU A 470 51.94 -44.75 37.47
N ILE A 471 51.96 -45.40 36.30
CA ILE A 471 52.33 -44.77 35.02
C ILE A 471 51.16 -43.95 34.49
N LYS A 472 49.95 -44.51 34.52
CA LYS A 472 48.76 -43.93 33.90
C LYS A 472 47.47 -44.44 34.54
N ALA A 473 46.59 -43.50 34.89
CA ALA A 473 45.19 -43.80 35.18
C ALA A 473 44.30 -43.59 33.94
N GLU A 474 43.30 -44.45 33.81
CA GLU A 474 42.20 -44.34 32.84
C GLU A 474 40.87 -44.54 33.57
N VAL A 475 39.75 -44.41 32.85
CA VAL A 475 38.39 -44.59 33.41
C VAL A 475 38.15 -46.00 33.95
N THR A 476 38.71 -47.04 33.30
CA THR A 476 38.50 -48.44 33.68
C THR A 476 39.79 -49.26 33.75
N SER A 477 40.95 -48.58 33.76
CA SER A 477 42.26 -49.22 33.85
C SER A 477 43.27 -48.41 34.68
N LEU A 478 44.22 -49.11 35.29
CA LEU A 478 45.39 -48.55 35.95
C LEU A 478 46.64 -49.27 35.42
N SER A 479 47.60 -48.50 34.91
CA SER A 479 48.88 -49.01 34.40
C SER A 479 49.96 -48.82 35.45
N LEU A 480 50.45 -49.92 36.02
CA LEU A 480 51.39 -49.94 37.13
C LEU A 480 52.75 -50.53 36.70
N GLN A 481 53.82 -50.10 37.38
CA GLN A 481 55.19 -50.58 37.16
C GLN A 481 55.92 -50.79 38.49
N TRP A 482 56.87 -51.73 38.53
CA TRP A 482 57.74 -52.00 39.69
C TRP A 482 59.18 -52.25 39.22
N SER A 483 60.12 -52.40 40.15
CA SER A 483 61.53 -52.67 39.85
C SER A 483 62.00 -54.00 40.47
N LYS A 484 63.03 -54.61 39.87
CA LYS A 484 63.68 -55.82 40.42
C LYS A 484 64.12 -55.58 41.88
N PRO A 485 64.01 -56.58 42.79
CA PRO A 485 64.59 -56.51 44.13
C PRO A 485 66.13 -56.41 44.08
N SER A 486 66.74 -55.76 45.07
CA SER A 486 68.19 -55.61 45.13
C SER A 486 68.89 -56.80 45.80
N GLY A 487 70.06 -57.19 45.25
CA GLY A 487 71.01 -58.10 45.91
C GLY A 487 70.94 -59.59 45.56
N THR A 488 70.17 -60.01 44.55
CA THR A 488 70.08 -61.42 44.11
C THR A 488 71.20 -61.82 43.14
N PRO A 489 72.02 -62.87 43.41
CA PRO A 489 73.14 -63.28 42.55
C PRO A 489 72.78 -63.94 41.20
N SER A 490 71.50 -64.07 40.86
CA SER A 490 71.03 -64.69 39.62
C SER A 490 69.96 -63.81 38.97
N ASP A 491 70.19 -63.43 37.70
CA ASP A 491 69.30 -62.52 36.94
C ASP A 491 68.11 -63.23 36.26
N GLU A 492 68.16 -64.56 36.17
CA GLU A 492 67.17 -65.42 35.53
C GLU A 492 66.22 -66.07 36.55
N GLY A 493 64.94 -66.19 36.19
CA GLY A 493 63.95 -66.96 36.97
C GLY A 493 63.29 -66.24 38.15
N ILE A 494 63.23 -64.89 38.15
CA ILE A 494 62.40 -64.12 39.10
C ILE A 494 61.09 -63.72 38.43
N SER A 495 59.96 -64.12 39.01
CA SER A 495 58.61 -63.64 38.63
C SER A 495 58.00 -62.73 39.71
N TYR A 496 56.92 -62.04 39.34
CA TYR A 496 56.20 -61.06 40.14
C TYR A 496 54.71 -61.37 40.18
N VAL A 497 54.13 -61.32 41.38
CA VAL A 497 52.68 -61.33 41.59
C VAL A 497 52.25 -59.92 41.99
N LEU A 498 51.48 -59.25 41.13
CA LEU A 498 50.78 -58.02 41.49
C LEU A 498 49.44 -58.41 42.12
N GLU A 499 49.22 -58.00 43.36
CA GLU A 499 47.95 -58.19 44.05
C GLU A 499 47.19 -56.86 44.20
N MET A 500 45.87 -56.93 44.12
CA MET A 500 44.94 -55.82 44.34
C MET A 500 43.93 -56.19 45.43
N GLU A 501 43.60 -55.26 46.31
CA GLU A 501 42.58 -55.45 47.33
C GLU A 501 41.18 -55.63 46.72
N ASP A 502 40.43 -56.61 47.21
CA ASP A 502 39.07 -56.92 46.77
C ASP A 502 38.05 -56.56 47.87
N GLU A 503 37.85 -55.24 48.05
CA GLU A 503 36.97 -54.66 49.07
C GLU A 503 35.52 -55.16 49.00
N ILE A 504 35.06 -55.57 47.81
CA ILE A 504 33.69 -56.03 47.58
C ILE A 504 33.44 -57.41 48.21
N SER A 505 34.47 -58.26 48.27
CA SER A 505 34.33 -59.66 48.72
C SER A 505 35.06 -60.00 50.01
N GLY A 506 35.82 -59.07 50.60
CA GLY A 506 36.42 -59.22 51.93
C GLY A 506 37.59 -60.21 52.03
N TYR A 507 37.94 -60.93 50.95
CA TYR A 507 39.06 -61.87 50.91
C TYR A 507 40.44 -61.19 50.81
N GLY A 508 40.53 -59.88 51.06
CA GLY A 508 41.79 -59.11 51.05
C GLY A 508 42.41 -58.97 49.66
N PHE A 509 43.74 -59.04 49.61
CA PHE A 509 44.53 -58.93 48.38
C PHE A 509 44.42 -60.19 47.51
N LYS A 510 44.14 -60.01 46.21
CA LYS A 510 44.06 -61.08 45.20
C LYS A 510 44.98 -60.79 44.02
N PRO A 511 45.62 -61.81 43.41
CA PRO A 511 46.46 -61.62 42.24
C PRO A 511 45.67 -61.07 41.04
N LYS A 512 46.31 -60.15 40.31
CA LYS A 512 45.87 -59.58 39.02
C LYS A 512 46.87 -59.84 37.89
N TYR A 513 48.14 -60.03 38.25
CA TYR A 513 49.22 -60.47 37.35
C TYR A 513 50.11 -61.47 38.09
N ASP A 514 50.65 -62.44 37.34
CA ASP A 514 51.63 -63.44 37.77
C ASP A 514 52.50 -63.75 36.54
N GLY A 515 53.78 -63.35 36.56
CA GLY A 515 54.70 -63.41 35.41
C GLY A 515 55.97 -62.58 35.62
N ASP A 516 56.84 -62.49 34.62
CA ASP A 516 58.18 -61.87 34.69
C ASP A 516 58.25 -60.40 34.22
N ASP A 517 57.16 -59.82 33.70
CA ASP A 517 57.07 -58.39 33.36
C ASP A 517 57.25 -57.50 34.62
N LEU A 518 57.85 -56.32 34.40
CA LEU A 518 57.97 -55.26 35.40
C LEU A 518 56.83 -54.22 35.33
N MET A 519 55.82 -54.44 34.48
CA MET A 519 54.67 -53.55 34.35
C MET A 519 53.40 -54.30 33.95
N TYR A 520 52.24 -53.83 34.43
CA TYR A 520 50.95 -54.43 34.08
C TYR A 520 49.81 -53.40 34.04
N MET A 521 48.86 -53.60 33.13
CA MET A 521 47.63 -52.80 33.03
C MET A 521 46.46 -53.58 33.61
N VAL A 522 46.06 -53.23 34.84
CA VAL A 522 44.85 -53.77 35.49
C VAL A 522 43.63 -53.16 34.79
N LYS A 523 42.72 -54.01 34.31
CA LYS A 523 41.54 -53.62 33.49
C LYS A 523 40.24 -53.99 34.18
N ASN A 524 39.13 -53.49 33.65
CA ASN A 524 37.76 -53.70 34.14
C ASN A 524 37.55 -53.15 35.56
N LEU A 525 38.27 -52.08 35.90
CA LEU A 525 38.07 -51.32 37.12
C LEU A 525 36.85 -50.40 36.97
N LYS A 526 36.25 -50.02 38.11
CA LYS A 526 35.20 -49.00 38.16
C LYS A 526 35.84 -47.61 37.96
N ARG A 527 35.10 -46.67 37.37
CA ARG A 527 35.49 -45.25 37.23
C ARG A 527 35.48 -44.52 38.57
N ASN A 528 36.31 -43.49 38.70
CA ASN A 528 36.48 -42.68 39.91
C ASN A 528 36.46 -43.50 41.22
N THR A 529 37.26 -44.56 41.27
CA THR A 529 37.30 -45.53 42.38
C THR A 529 38.75 -45.78 42.78
N ASN A 530 39.04 -45.73 44.07
CA ASN A 530 40.35 -46.07 44.62
C ASN A 530 40.57 -47.59 44.63
N TYR A 531 41.81 -48.00 44.37
CA TYR A 531 42.25 -49.40 44.43
C TYR A 531 43.61 -49.48 45.11
N LYS A 532 43.76 -50.44 46.03
CA LYS A 532 45.01 -50.67 46.76
C LYS A 532 45.79 -51.85 46.16
N PHE A 533 47.10 -51.69 46.03
CA PHE A 533 47.99 -52.63 45.34
C PHE A 533 49.26 -52.94 46.15
N ARG A 534 49.84 -54.12 45.91
CA ARG A 534 51.17 -54.53 46.37
C ARG A 534 51.78 -55.56 45.41
N VAL A 535 53.10 -55.71 45.42
CA VAL A 535 53.84 -56.69 44.59
C VAL A 535 54.60 -57.69 45.47
N ILE A 536 54.68 -58.94 45.05
CA ILE A 536 55.48 -60.02 45.65
C ILE A 536 56.43 -60.55 44.58
N ALA A 537 57.70 -60.79 44.91
CA ALA A 537 58.67 -61.44 44.02
C ALA A 537 58.81 -62.94 44.35
N TYR A 538 59.15 -63.77 43.37
CA TYR A 538 59.27 -65.22 43.51
C TYR A 538 60.45 -65.76 42.72
N ASN A 539 61.18 -66.74 43.26
CA ASN A 539 62.17 -67.54 42.53
C ASN A 539 62.07 -69.03 42.93
N SER A 540 62.98 -69.85 42.40
CA SER A 540 63.07 -71.30 42.67
C SER A 540 63.30 -71.70 44.14
N GLU A 541 63.69 -70.76 45.01
CA GLU A 541 63.94 -70.97 46.44
C GLU A 541 62.82 -70.35 47.33
N GLY A 542 61.86 -69.61 46.76
CA GLY A 542 60.64 -69.16 47.47
C GLY A 542 60.08 -67.78 47.08
N LYS A 543 59.07 -67.33 47.83
CA LYS A 543 58.45 -65.99 47.74
C LYS A 543 59.17 -64.99 48.66
N SER A 544 59.24 -63.73 48.22
CA SER A 544 59.62 -62.60 49.05
C SER A 544 58.52 -62.21 50.05
N SER A 545 58.81 -61.26 50.94
CA SER A 545 57.73 -60.47 51.57
C SER A 545 57.05 -59.57 50.52
N PRO A 546 55.75 -59.23 50.67
CA PRO A 546 55.09 -58.25 49.82
C PRO A 546 55.67 -56.84 50.02
N SER A 547 55.59 -55.99 49.00
CA SER A 547 55.87 -54.56 49.09
C SER A 547 54.90 -53.83 50.04
N GLU A 548 55.25 -52.60 50.44
CA GLU A 548 54.30 -51.67 51.04
C GLU A 548 53.08 -51.45 50.13
N VAL A 549 51.92 -51.23 50.73
CA VAL A 549 50.64 -51.04 50.04
C VAL A 549 50.53 -49.59 49.54
N VAL A 550 50.09 -49.44 48.30
CA VAL A 550 49.84 -48.14 47.65
C VAL A 550 48.41 -48.05 47.14
N GLU A 551 47.84 -46.85 47.12
CA GLU A 551 46.45 -46.59 46.71
C GLU A 551 46.39 -45.65 45.51
N PHE A 552 45.64 -46.02 44.47
CA PHE A 552 45.51 -45.24 43.23
C PHE A 552 44.05 -45.17 42.76
N ALA A 553 43.62 -44.01 42.30
CA ALA A 553 42.29 -43.78 41.73
C ALA A 553 42.25 -44.00 40.21
N THR A 554 41.20 -44.64 39.71
CA THR A 554 40.81 -44.52 38.29
C THR A 554 40.23 -43.13 38.01
N CYS A 555 40.30 -42.68 36.77
CA CYS A 555 39.71 -41.38 36.40
C CYS A 555 38.17 -41.44 36.40
N PRO A 556 37.47 -40.30 36.62
CA PRO A 556 36.09 -40.14 36.19
C PRO A 556 35.96 -40.17 34.66
N ASP A 557 34.79 -40.58 34.17
CA ASP A 557 34.42 -40.48 32.76
C ASP A 557 33.70 -39.16 32.47
N LYS A 558 33.48 -38.86 31.18
CA LYS A 558 32.64 -37.75 30.76
C LYS A 558 31.18 -37.98 31.18
N PRO A 559 30.45 -36.94 31.60
CA PRO A 559 29.04 -37.06 31.87
C PRO A 559 28.26 -37.34 30.58
N GLY A 560 27.12 -38.02 30.71
CA GLY A 560 26.18 -38.23 29.63
C GLY A 560 25.60 -36.90 29.10
N ALA A 561 24.89 -36.95 27.98
CA ALA A 561 24.14 -35.78 27.52
C ALA A 561 23.04 -35.40 28.54
N PRO A 562 22.87 -34.11 28.89
CA PRO A 562 21.72 -33.64 29.65
C PRO A 562 20.40 -34.01 28.96
N SER A 563 19.33 -34.05 29.75
CA SER A 563 17.99 -34.31 29.19
C SER A 563 17.58 -33.19 28.23
N LYS A 564 16.71 -33.51 27.27
CA LYS A 564 16.21 -32.53 26.28
C LYS A 564 15.61 -31.32 27.00
N PRO A 565 16.10 -30.09 26.75
CA PRO A 565 15.57 -28.89 27.39
C PRO A 565 14.10 -28.68 27.02
N PHE A 566 13.33 -28.09 27.94
CA PHE A 566 11.90 -27.82 27.78
C PHE A 566 11.53 -26.38 28.19
N VAL A 567 10.44 -25.87 27.61
CA VAL A 567 9.90 -24.55 27.97
C VAL A 567 9.16 -24.64 29.31
N LYS A 568 9.44 -23.70 30.22
CA LYS A 568 8.87 -23.64 31.56
C LYS A 568 7.97 -22.42 31.71
N GLY A 569 6.66 -22.61 31.55
CA GLY A 569 5.66 -21.54 31.58
C GLY A 569 5.30 -21.01 30.20
N ARG A 570 4.84 -19.76 30.12
CA ARG A 570 4.36 -19.14 28.88
C ARG A 570 5.51 -18.62 28.03
N ILE A 571 5.39 -18.75 26.71
CA ILE A 571 6.27 -18.11 25.72
C ILE A 571 5.76 -16.68 25.48
N HIS A 572 6.65 -15.69 25.55
CA HIS A 572 6.37 -14.30 25.17
C HIS A 572 7.13 -13.95 23.88
N ALA A 573 6.74 -12.85 23.23
CA ALA A 573 7.31 -12.46 21.94
C ALA A 573 8.82 -12.19 21.96
N GLN A 574 9.35 -11.72 23.09
CA GLN A 574 10.76 -11.36 23.26
C GLN A 574 11.50 -12.19 24.32
N ASN A 575 10.83 -13.14 24.98
CA ASN A 575 11.44 -14.01 25.97
C ASN A 575 10.69 -15.33 26.18
N PHE A 576 11.41 -16.35 26.62
CA PHE A 576 10.84 -17.56 27.23
C PHE A 576 11.82 -18.18 28.22
N LYS A 577 11.31 -18.90 29.21
CA LYS A 577 12.13 -19.62 30.19
C LYS A 577 12.34 -21.06 29.75
N ILE A 578 13.58 -21.51 29.72
CA ILE A 578 13.98 -22.89 29.47
C ILE A 578 14.42 -23.55 30.77
N SER A 579 14.16 -24.85 30.91
CA SER A 579 14.69 -25.72 31.96
C SER A 579 15.27 -27.00 31.37
N TRP A 580 16.21 -27.64 32.06
CA TRP A 580 16.79 -28.92 31.67
C TRP A 580 17.12 -29.75 32.91
N ASP A 581 17.06 -31.07 32.77
CA ASP A 581 17.45 -32.01 33.82
C ASP A 581 18.90 -32.49 33.64
N PRO A 582 19.62 -32.82 34.73
CA PRO A 582 20.97 -33.36 34.65
C PRO A 582 21.00 -34.66 33.83
N PRO A 583 22.18 -35.07 33.34
CA PRO A 583 22.33 -36.37 32.71
C PRO A 583 22.03 -37.49 33.72
N LYS A 584 21.50 -38.62 33.22
CA LYS A 584 21.25 -39.83 34.04
C LYS A 584 22.52 -40.54 34.47
N ASP A 585 23.63 -40.23 33.81
CA ASP A 585 24.98 -40.69 34.10
C ASP A 585 25.90 -39.47 34.18
N ASP A 586 26.55 -39.26 35.32
CA ASP A 586 27.46 -38.16 35.61
C ASP A 586 28.93 -38.46 35.26
N GLY A 587 29.24 -39.67 34.81
CA GLY A 587 30.61 -40.14 34.60
C GLY A 587 31.35 -40.53 35.89
N GLY A 588 30.68 -40.51 37.05
CA GLY A 588 31.26 -40.78 38.36
C GLY A 588 31.88 -39.55 39.04
N ALA A 589 31.72 -38.35 38.49
CA ALA A 589 32.08 -37.08 39.12
C ALA A 589 30.94 -36.07 38.97
N THR A 590 30.77 -35.20 39.97
CA THR A 590 29.65 -34.26 39.99
C THR A 590 29.72 -33.27 38.83
N VAL A 591 28.57 -33.04 38.17
CA VAL A 591 28.43 -32.02 37.13
C VAL A 591 28.54 -30.63 37.78
N THR A 592 29.52 -29.85 37.35
CA THR A 592 29.82 -28.52 37.90
C THR A 592 29.15 -27.39 37.13
N THR A 593 29.06 -27.51 35.81
CA THR A 593 28.58 -26.45 34.91
C THR A 593 27.71 -27.02 33.80
N PHE A 594 26.55 -26.40 33.58
CA PHE A 594 25.75 -26.54 32.36
C PHE A 594 26.03 -25.37 31.42
N ILE A 595 26.08 -25.65 30.12
CA ILE A 595 26.19 -24.64 29.07
C ILE A 595 25.03 -24.83 28.10
N MET A 596 24.24 -23.76 27.89
CA MET A 596 23.16 -23.73 26.90
C MET A 596 23.61 -22.93 25.68
N GLU A 597 23.39 -23.52 24.52
CA GLU A 597 23.62 -22.91 23.22
C GLU A 597 22.28 -22.69 22.50
N MET A 598 22.13 -21.54 21.86
CA MET A 598 20.98 -21.16 21.04
C MET A 598 21.39 -20.94 19.59
N SER A 599 20.48 -21.21 18.66
CA SER A 599 20.61 -20.89 17.23
C SER A 599 19.31 -20.27 16.75
N GLU A 600 19.38 -19.23 15.92
CA GLU A 600 18.22 -18.59 15.31
C GLU A 600 17.88 -19.26 13.97
N GLY A 601 16.58 -19.52 13.75
CA GLY A 601 16.06 -20.19 12.57
C GLY A 601 16.00 -21.72 12.68
N THR A 602 15.38 -22.33 11.67
CA THR A 602 15.19 -23.79 11.57
C THR A 602 16.46 -24.52 11.08
N SER A 603 17.24 -23.88 10.21
CA SER A 603 18.39 -24.43 9.48
C SER A 603 19.77 -23.94 9.97
N GLY A 604 19.83 -23.16 11.05
CA GLY A 604 21.08 -22.61 11.59
C GLY A 604 22.09 -23.67 12.04
N ASN A 605 23.30 -23.62 11.47
CA ASN A 605 24.47 -24.39 11.94
C ASN A 605 25.37 -23.61 12.90
N LYS A 606 25.17 -22.29 13.04
CA LYS A 606 25.85 -21.45 14.05
C LYS A 606 25.10 -21.58 15.38
N TRP A 607 25.83 -21.84 16.45
CA TRP A 607 25.30 -21.98 17.81
C TRP A 607 26.05 -21.01 18.72
N ASP A 608 25.32 -20.12 19.38
CA ASP A 608 25.86 -19.10 20.27
C ASP A 608 25.57 -19.46 21.73
N MET A 609 26.56 -19.31 22.61
CA MET A 609 26.42 -19.62 24.03
C MET A 609 25.57 -18.54 24.73
N VAL A 610 24.43 -18.94 25.29
CA VAL A 610 23.48 -18.04 25.98
C VAL A 610 23.48 -18.22 27.50
N TYR A 611 23.90 -19.38 28.01
CA TYR A 611 24.08 -19.61 29.44
C TYR A 611 25.32 -20.46 29.73
N SER A 612 25.99 -20.17 30.84
CA SER A 612 27.03 -21.01 31.45
C SER A 612 26.96 -20.88 32.98
N GLY A 613 26.80 -22.00 33.69
CA GLY A 613 26.79 -22.05 35.15
C GLY A 613 26.06 -23.27 35.74
N ALA A 614 25.90 -23.30 37.06
CA ALA A 614 25.35 -24.47 37.78
C ALA A 614 23.80 -24.53 37.84
N ALA A 615 23.09 -23.52 37.34
CA ALA A 615 21.62 -23.53 37.33
C ALA A 615 21.06 -24.50 36.29
N ARG A 616 19.78 -24.87 36.46
CA ARG A 616 19.03 -25.81 35.60
C ARG A 616 17.86 -25.16 34.85
N GLU A 617 17.82 -23.84 34.88
CA GLU A 617 16.86 -23.01 34.18
C GLU A 617 17.47 -21.65 33.83
N HIS A 618 17.03 -21.08 32.72
CA HIS A 618 17.48 -19.78 32.22
C HIS A 618 16.34 -19.06 31.49
N LEU A 619 16.31 -17.73 31.60
CA LEU A 619 15.38 -16.88 30.86
C LEU A 619 16.08 -16.40 29.58
N CYS A 620 15.73 -16.98 28.43
CA CYS A 620 16.17 -16.46 27.14
C CYS A 620 15.40 -15.16 26.88
N ASP A 621 16.10 -14.03 26.76
CA ASP A 621 15.53 -12.70 26.56
C ASP A 621 16.15 -11.97 25.36
N ARG A 622 15.65 -10.76 25.05
CA ARG A 622 15.99 -9.98 23.82
C ARG A 622 15.78 -10.77 22.52
N LEU A 623 14.78 -11.66 22.49
CA LEU A 623 14.42 -12.44 21.31
C LEU A 623 13.59 -11.62 20.31
N SER A 624 13.65 -12.00 19.04
CA SER A 624 12.79 -11.43 17.99
C SER A 624 11.38 -12.07 18.04
N PRO A 625 10.29 -11.28 17.95
CA PRO A 625 8.93 -11.79 17.78
C PRO A 625 8.78 -12.65 16.51
N GLY A 626 7.91 -13.66 16.55
CA GLY A 626 7.62 -14.56 15.44
C GLY A 626 8.73 -15.56 15.05
N CYS A 627 9.96 -15.36 15.50
CA CYS A 627 11.13 -16.17 15.15
C CYS A 627 11.17 -17.53 15.87
N SER A 628 11.74 -18.52 15.18
CA SER A 628 11.99 -19.85 15.73
C SER A 628 13.44 -19.97 16.21
N TYR A 629 13.61 -20.37 17.47
CA TYR A 629 14.91 -20.59 18.11
C TYR A 629 15.11 -22.07 18.38
N ARG A 630 16.33 -22.57 18.13
CA ARG A 630 16.76 -23.93 18.48
C ARG A 630 17.68 -23.85 19.68
N LEU A 631 17.45 -24.65 20.71
CA LEU A 631 18.28 -24.65 21.93
C LEU A 631 18.73 -26.06 22.30
N ARG A 632 19.98 -26.19 22.75
CA ARG A 632 20.57 -27.44 23.24
C ARG A 632 21.45 -27.17 24.46
N VAL A 633 21.59 -28.16 25.34
CA VAL A 633 22.38 -28.05 26.57
C VAL A 633 23.44 -29.14 26.60
N TYR A 634 24.63 -28.82 27.09
CA TYR A 634 25.62 -29.80 27.52
C TYR A 634 26.13 -29.45 28.90
N CYS A 635 26.93 -30.33 29.49
CA CYS A 635 27.48 -30.12 30.82
C CYS A 635 28.96 -30.51 30.90
N ILE A 636 29.59 -30.14 32.01
CA ILE A 636 30.98 -30.36 32.32
C ILE A 636 31.06 -30.94 33.74
N SER A 637 31.80 -32.04 33.91
CA SER A 637 32.31 -32.52 35.20
C SER A 637 33.84 -32.63 35.13
N GLU A 638 34.48 -33.16 36.16
CA GLU A 638 35.93 -33.40 36.20
C GLU A 638 36.43 -34.32 35.06
N GLY A 639 35.62 -35.32 34.67
CA GLY A 639 35.92 -36.17 33.50
C GLY A 639 35.75 -35.47 32.14
N GLY A 640 35.23 -34.23 32.13
CA GLY A 640 35.20 -33.33 30.98
C GLY A 640 33.81 -32.97 30.47
N LYS A 641 33.77 -32.52 29.20
CA LYS A 641 32.54 -32.08 28.52
C LYS A 641 31.71 -33.27 28.01
N SER A 642 30.40 -33.24 28.29
CA SER A 642 29.42 -34.19 27.75
C SER A 642 29.16 -34.01 26.25
N ALA A 643 28.47 -34.98 25.66
CA ALA A 643 27.71 -34.74 24.43
C ALA A 643 26.61 -33.68 24.65
N VAL A 644 26.15 -33.05 23.57
CA VAL A 644 24.99 -32.14 23.61
C VAL A 644 23.68 -32.92 23.70
N SER A 645 22.68 -32.34 24.36
CA SER A 645 21.30 -32.83 24.37
C SER A 645 20.70 -32.86 22.96
N GLU A 646 19.57 -33.55 22.81
CA GLU A 646 18.65 -33.21 21.72
C GLU A 646 18.31 -31.72 21.75
N ALA A 647 18.13 -31.10 20.58
CA ALA A 647 17.67 -29.73 20.51
C ALA A 647 16.14 -29.65 20.67
N ILE A 648 15.66 -28.66 21.42
CA ILE A 648 14.29 -28.17 21.32
C ILE A 648 14.20 -27.08 20.26
N MET A 649 13.04 -26.93 19.63
CA MET A 649 12.69 -25.76 18.82
C MET A 649 11.52 -25.02 19.50
N VAL A 650 11.66 -23.70 19.65
CA VAL A 650 10.68 -22.83 20.32
C VAL A 650 10.44 -21.62 19.43
N GLN A 651 9.18 -21.39 19.04
CA GLN A 651 8.80 -20.22 18.26
C GLN A 651 8.19 -19.15 19.17
N THR A 652 8.69 -17.92 19.10
CA THR A 652 8.06 -16.78 19.79
C THR A 652 6.76 -16.38 19.07
N PRO A 653 5.71 -15.97 19.79
CA PRO A 653 4.53 -15.40 19.15
C PRO A 653 4.91 -14.10 18.41
N ALA A 654 4.22 -13.84 17.31
CA ALA A 654 4.26 -12.52 16.66
C ALA A 654 3.51 -11.49 17.52
N VAL A 655 3.92 -10.23 17.40
CA VAL A 655 3.20 -9.06 17.94
C VAL A 655 2.54 -8.30 16.80
N VAL A 656 1.67 -7.35 17.13
CA VAL A 656 1.14 -6.39 16.15
C VAL A 656 2.28 -5.57 15.52
N PRO A 657 2.11 -5.05 14.28
CA PRO A 657 3.16 -4.27 13.64
C PRO A 657 3.50 -2.98 14.40
N GLY A 658 4.70 -2.45 14.17
CA GLY A 658 5.05 -1.09 14.60
C GLY A 658 4.24 -0.02 13.85
N PRO A 659 4.33 1.24 14.28
CA PRO A 659 3.67 2.35 13.58
C PRO A 659 4.21 2.49 12.15
N CYS A 660 3.32 2.77 11.20
CA CYS A 660 3.72 3.19 9.87
C CYS A 660 4.35 4.59 9.90
N LEU A 661 5.18 4.91 8.90
CA LEU A 661 5.47 6.30 8.59
C LEU A 661 4.17 7.02 8.15
N PRO A 662 4.01 8.33 8.43
CA PRO A 662 2.81 9.06 8.03
C PRO A 662 2.58 9.01 6.50
N PRO A 663 1.32 8.88 6.05
CA PRO A 663 0.97 8.81 4.64
C PRO A 663 1.35 10.12 3.93
N ARG A 664 1.83 10.04 2.68
CA ARG A 664 2.33 11.18 1.91
C ARG A 664 1.45 11.47 0.70
N PRO A 665 1.22 12.74 0.33
CA PRO A 665 0.49 13.07 -0.89
C PRO A 665 1.25 12.65 -2.15
N GLN A 666 0.52 12.01 -3.07
CA GLN A 666 1.02 11.55 -4.36
C GLN A 666 0.67 12.60 -5.42
N GLY A 667 1.62 13.50 -5.70
CA GLY A 667 1.40 14.68 -6.53
C GLY A 667 0.91 15.89 -5.74
N LYS A 668 0.28 16.85 -6.43
CA LYS A 668 -0.33 18.03 -5.78
C LYS A 668 -1.73 17.69 -5.26
N PRO A 669 -2.10 18.08 -4.02
CA PRO A 669 -3.48 17.99 -3.56
C PRO A 669 -4.45 18.68 -4.54
N LYS A 670 -5.64 18.11 -4.72
CA LYS A 670 -6.72 18.70 -5.52
C LYS A 670 -7.79 19.28 -4.60
N ALA A 671 -8.85 19.84 -5.19
CA ALA A 671 -9.91 20.53 -4.47
C ALA A 671 -10.88 19.57 -3.72
N LYS A 672 -11.20 18.40 -4.29
CA LYS A 672 -12.20 17.46 -3.72
C LYS A 672 -11.71 16.02 -3.56
N GLU A 673 -10.45 15.77 -3.90
CA GLU A 673 -9.81 14.45 -3.80
C GLU A 673 -8.34 14.62 -3.42
N MET A 674 -7.75 13.57 -2.86
CA MET A 674 -6.31 13.49 -2.63
C MET A 674 -5.83 12.05 -2.74
N GLN A 675 -4.74 11.86 -3.48
CA GLN A 675 -4.02 10.60 -3.57
C GLN A 675 -2.97 10.53 -2.47
N LEU A 676 -2.99 9.46 -1.68
CA LEU A 676 -2.07 9.23 -0.56
C LEU A 676 -1.35 7.91 -0.77
N ARG A 677 -0.06 7.87 -0.44
CA ARG A 677 0.80 6.68 -0.52
C ARG A 677 1.67 6.54 0.71
N TRP A 678 1.92 5.31 1.12
CA TRP A 678 2.71 4.94 2.28
C TRP A 678 3.68 3.79 1.96
N GLY A 679 4.36 3.29 2.99
CA GLY A 679 5.15 2.07 2.95
C GLY A 679 4.82 1.16 4.13
N PRO A 680 5.35 -0.06 4.15
CA PRO A 680 5.24 -0.95 5.30
C PRO A 680 5.89 -0.32 6.55
N PRO A 681 5.43 -0.69 7.77
CA PRO A 681 6.11 -0.30 9.00
C PRO A 681 7.51 -0.91 9.07
N GLN A 682 8.43 -0.23 9.74
CA GLN A 682 9.82 -0.68 9.88
C GLN A 682 9.97 -2.01 10.63
N LEU A 683 8.97 -2.34 11.48
CA LEU A 683 8.87 -3.59 12.21
C LEU A 683 7.50 -4.22 11.89
N ASP A 684 7.50 -5.40 11.26
CA ASP A 684 6.28 -6.13 10.92
C ASP A 684 5.66 -6.87 12.12
N GLY A 685 6.42 -7.02 13.21
CA GLY A 685 6.02 -7.75 14.42
C GLY A 685 6.30 -9.25 14.40
N GLY A 686 7.11 -9.76 13.46
CA GLY A 686 7.34 -11.20 13.29
C GLY A 686 6.23 -11.91 12.48
N SER A 687 5.55 -11.15 11.63
CA SER A 687 4.53 -11.65 10.71
C SER A 687 4.28 -10.61 9.63
N PRO A 688 4.19 -11.01 8.35
CA PRO A 688 3.89 -10.08 7.27
C PRO A 688 2.59 -9.32 7.54
N VAL A 689 2.61 -8.03 7.22
CA VAL A 689 1.44 -7.15 7.23
C VAL A 689 0.43 -7.67 6.20
N THR A 690 -0.82 -7.82 6.62
CA THR A 690 -1.92 -8.34 5.81
C THR A 690 -2.74 -7.23 5.17
N PHE A 691 -2.95 -6.13 5.88
CA PHE A 691 -3.64 -4.93 5.38
C PHE A 691 -3.29 -3.69 6.20
N TYR A 692 -3.67 -2.52 5.67
CA TYR A 692 -3.58 -1.20 6.30
C TYR A 692 -4.98 -0.64 6.56
N SER A 693 -5.07 0.28 7.51
CA SER A 693 -6.26 1.07 7.81
C SER A 693 -5.84 2.54 7.92
N LEU A 694 -6.49 3.40 7.12
CA LEU A 694 -6.25 4.83 7.04
C LEU A 694 -7.48 5.59 7.54
N GLU A 695 -7.26 6.53 8.44
CA GLU A 695 -8.29 7.45 8.92
C GLU A 695 -8.00 8.89 8.51
N ILE A 696 -9.07 9.61 8.21
CA ILE A 696 -9.10 11.06 8.02
C ILE A 696 -9.79 11.73 9.21
N CYS A 697 -9.42 12.97 9.52
CA CYS A 697 -10.17 13.88 10.37
C CYS A 697 -9.97 15.32 9.88
N PRO A 698 -11.00 16.17 9.74
CA PRO A 698 -10.79 17.60 9.54
C PRO A 698 -9.98 18.19 10.72
N VAL A 699 -9.01 19.07 10.46
CA VAL A 699 -8.29 19.76 11.54
C VAL A 699 -9.27 20.70 12.27
N GLY A 700 -9.34 20.58 13.59
CA GLY A 700 -10.35 21.25 14.42
C GLY A 700 -11.63 20.43 14.67
N SER A 701 -11.68 19.19 14.20
CA SER A 701 -12.68 18.17 14.59
C SER A 701 -11.98 16.97 15.23
N ASP A 702 -12.74 16.20 16.03
CA ASP A 702 -12.35 14.88 16.55
C ASP A 702 -13.06 13.72 15.82
N GLU A 703 -13.85 14.00 14.77
CA GLU A 703 -14.54 12.99 13.96
C GLU A 703 -13.59 12.21 13.03
N HIS A 704 -12.78 11.33 13.64
CA HIS A 704 -11.97 10.34 12.94
C HIS A 704 -12.85 9.35 12.16
N LYS A 705 -12.61 9.22 10.85
CA LYS A 705 -13.35 8.33 9.94
C LYS A 705 -12.39 7.47 9.14
N GLU A 706 -12.59 6.15 9.13
CA GLU A 706 -11.80 5.23 8.29
C GLU A 706 -12.22 5.41 6.82
N VAL A 707 -11.24 5.65 5.95
CA VAL A 707 -11.42 5.96 4.52
C VAL A 707 -10.75 4.96 3.58
N TYR A 708 -9.88 4.10 4.11
CA TYR A 708 -9.31 2.97 3.38
C TYR A 708 -9.02 1.82 4.35
N GLN A 709 -9.39 0.60 3.94
CA GLN A 709 -9.01 -0.65 4.58
C GLN A 709 -8.65 -1.65 3.47
N GLY A 710 -7.40 -2.10 3.40
CA GLY A 710 -6.92 -2.94 2.29
C GLY A 710 -5.42 -3.20 2.28
N SER A 711 -4.96 -4.07 1.38
CA SER A 711 -3.55 -4.52 1.30
C SER A 711 -2.65 -3.64 0.44
N GLU A 712 -3.19 -2.66 -0.28
CA GLU A 712 -2.42 -1.77 -1.15
C GLU A 712 -1.73 -0.67 -0.32
N VAL A 713 -0.74 -0.02 -0.93
CA VAL A 713 0.07 1.03 -0.29
C VAL A 713 -0.25 2.44 -0.79
N GLU A 714 -1.35 2.58 -1.53
CA GLU A 714 -1.88 3.86 -1.99
C GLU A 714 -3.42 3.86 -2.00
N CYS A 715 -4.04 5.03 -1.82
CA CYS A 715 -5.48 5.20 -1.98
C CYS A 715 -5.82 6.62 -2.49
N THR A 716 -6.96 6.77 -3.16
CA THR A 716 -7.55 8.10 -3.45
C THR A 716 -8.70 8.36 -2.47
N VAL A 717 -8.53 9.33 -1.57
CA VAL A 717 -9.61 9.80 -0.69
C VAL A 717 -10.40 10.87 -1.42
N ASN A 718 -11.71 10.68 -1.53
CA ASN A 718 -12.63 11.53 -2.30
C ASN A 718 -13.58 12.29 -1.37
N ASN A 719 -14.40 13.18 -1.94
CA ASN A 719 -15.41 13.99 -1.24
C ASN A 719 -14.83 14.92 -0.16
N LEU A 720 -13.61 15.41 -0.38
CA LEU A 720 -12.98 16.42 0.47
C LEU A 720 -13.60 17.81 0.21
N LEU A 721 -13.61 18.65 1.24
CA LEU A 721 -13.93 20.08 1.12
C LEU A 721 -12.68 20.84 0.63
N PRO A 722 -12.75 21.71 -0.39
CA PRO A 722 -11.59 22.46 -0.84
C PRO A 722 -11.16 23.53 0.17
N GLY A 723 -9.90 23.93 0.11
CA GLY A 723 -9.30 24.88 1.06
C GLY A 723 -9.28 24.41 2.52
N THR A 724 -9.56 23.13 2.80
CA THR A 724 -9.66 22.57 4.16
C THR A 724 -8.41 21.73 4.48
N THR A 725 -7.87 21.89 5.69
CA THR A 725 -6.77 21.05 6.18
C THR A 725 -7.35 19.77 6.79
N TYR A 726 -6.87 18.62 6.30
CA TYR A 726 -7.24 17.30 6.81
C TYR A 726 -6.01 16.62 7.44
N SER A 727 -6.25 15.99 8.58
CA SER A 727 -5.29 15.22 9.37
C SER A 727 -5.48 13.72 9.10
N PHE A 728 -4.41 13.04 8.71
CA PHE A 728 -4.41 11.64 8.32
C PHE A 728 -3.55 10.80 9.25
N ARG A 729 -4.04 9.62 9.66
CA ARG A 729 -3.27 8.64 10.44
C ARG A 729 -3.47 7.22 9.91
N LEU A 730 -2.41 6.45 9.88
CA LEU A 730 -2.34 5.14 9.21
C LEU A 730 -1.84 4.06 10.18
N ARG A 731 -2.51 2.91 10.24
CA ARG A 731 -2.05 1.72 10.99
C ARG A 731 -1.92 0.50 10.07
N ALA A 732 -0.94 -0.35 10.34
CA ALA A 732 -0.82 -1.66 9.71
C ALA A 732 -1.44 -2.76 10.60
N ALA A 733 -1.91 -3.85 10.00
CA ALA A 733 -2.37 -5.04 10.69
C ALA A 733 -1.63 -6.30 10.21
N ASN A 734 -1.41 -7.25 11.10
CA ASN A 734 -0.90 -8.59 10.77
C ASN A 734 -1.74 -9.67 11.49
N LYS A 735 -1.28 -10.92 11.53
CA LYS A 735 -2.00 -12.04 12.19
C LYS A 735 -2.25 -11.86 13.70
N ALA A 736 -1.56 -10.94 14.37
CA ALA A 736 -1.74 -10.60 15.78
C ALA A 736 -2.69 -9.41 15.99
N GLY A 737 -3.14 -8.75 14.92
CA GLY A 737 -4.07 -7.61 14.96
C GLY A 737 -3.45 -6.29 14.48
N TYR A 738 -4.09 -5.18 14.84
CA TYR A 738 -3.69 -3.83 14.48
C TYR A 738 -2.51 -3.32 15.31
N GLY A 739 -1.52 -2.74 14.64
CA GLY A 739 -0.47 -1.93 15.23
C GLY A 739 -0.96 -0.55 15.66
N SER A 740 -0.06 0.24 16.26
CA SER A 740 -0.33 1.65 16.52
C SER A 740 -0.44 2.46 15.23
N TYR A 741 -1.21 3.55 15.28
CA TYR A 741 -1.25 4.52 14.20
C TYR A 741 0.10 5.24 14.06
N SER A 742 0.37 5.71 12.85
CA SER A 742 1.40 6.70 12.54
C SER A 742 1.18 8.01 13.30
N GLU A 743 2.20 8.87 13.30
CA GLU A 743 1.98 10.30 13.56
C GLU A 743 0.96 10.87 12.55
N LYS A 744 0.28 11.96 12.94
CA LYS A 744 -0.68 12.67 12.09
C LYS A 744 0.06 13.38 10.95
N CYS A 745 -0.37 13.18 9.71
CA CYS A 745 0.04 14.03 8.58
C CYS A 745 -1.08 15.01 8.25
N GLU A 746 -0.80 16.32 8.30
CA GLU A 746 -1.78 17.36 7.98
C GLU A 746 -1.52 17.92 6.58
N ILE A 747 -2.56 17.89 5.74
CA ILE A 747 -2.46 18.30 4.33
C ILE A 747 -3.66 19.17 3.97
N LEU A 748 -3.36 20.33 3.39
CA LEU A 748 -4.34 21.28 2.87
C LEU A 748 -4.75 20.86 1.45
N THR A 749 -6.06 20.65 1.23
CA THR A 749 -6.63 20.53 -0.12
C THR A 749 -6.45 21.83 -0.91
N ALA A 750 -6.32 21.75 -2.23
CA ALA A 750 -6.27 22.96 -3.05
C ALA A 750 -7.55 23.81 -2.88
N PRO A 751 -7.48 25.15 -3.02
CA PRO A 751 -8.67 25.99 -3.07
C PRO A 751 -9.62 25.61 -4.21
N GLY A 752 -10.91 25.81 -4.00
CA GLY A 752 -11.96 25.55 -4.99
C GLY A 752 -12.63 26.82 -5.49
N PRO A 753 -13.48 26.74 -6.53
CA PRO A 753 -14.49 27.77 -6.76
C PRO A 753 -15.44 27.83 -5.54
N PRO A 754 -16.12 28.97 -5.28
CA PRO A 754 -16.96 29.12 -4.09
C PRO A 754 -18.13 28.13 -4.04
N ASP A 755 -18.66 27.92 -2.83
CA ASP A 755 -19.86 27.10 -2.63
C ASP A 755 -21.09 27.70 -3.32
N GLN A 756 -22.12 26.88 -3.53
CA GLN A 756 -23.36 27.34 -4.12
C GLN A 756 -24.02 28.39 -3.22
N CYS A 757 -24.34 29.56 -3.78
CA CYS A 757 -25.02 30.61 -3.03
C CYS A 757 -26.38 30.10 -2.52
N LYS A 758 -26.71 30.44 -1.27
CA LYS A 758 -28.07 30.21 -0.74
C LYS A 758 -29.09 31.04 -1.55
N PRO A 759 -30.35 30.59 -1.69
CA PRO A 759 -31.36 31.29 -2.47
C PRO A 759 -31.49 32.77 -2.06
N PRO A 760 -31.39 33.73 -3.00
CA PRO A 760 -31.40 35.15 -2.69
C PRO A 760 -32.76 35.62 -2.15
N GLN A 761 -32.75 36.47 -1.15
CA GLN A 761 -33.95 37.07 -0.57
C GLN A 761 -34.39 38.25 -1.45
N VAL A 762 -35.60 38.19 -1.99
CA VAL A 762 -36.17 39.25 -2.82
C VAL A 762 -37.28 39.98 -2.06
N THR A 763 -37.22 41.31 -2.05
CA THR A 763 -38.21 42.18 -1.43
C THR A 763 -38.69 43.20 -2.46
N CYS A 764 -39.93 43.06 -2.94
CA CYS A 764 -40.56 44.05 -3.80
C CYS A 764 -40.77 45.36 -3.02
N ARG A 765 -40.12 46.44 -3.45
CA ARG A 765 -40.25 47.78 -2.86
C ARG A 765 -41.40 48.58 -3.47
N SER A 766 -41.77 48.26 -4.71
CA SER A 766 -42.96 48.76 -5.41
C SER A 766 -43.38 47.75 -6.48
N ALA A 767 -44.45 48.06 -7.22
CA ALA A 767 -44.83 47.34 -8.43
C ALA A 767 -43.76 47.38 -9.55
N THR A 768 -42.82 48.33 -9.47
CA THR A 768 -41.81 48.59 -10.51
C THR A 768 -40.36 48.40 -10.03
N CYS A 769 -40.16 47.95 -8.79
CA CYS A 769 -38.83 47.84 -8.17
C CYS A 769 -38.75 46.73 -7.13
N ALA A 770 -37.67 45.94 -7.19
CA ALA A 770 -37.36 44.90 -6.21
C ALA A 770 -35.91 45.01 -5.73
N LEU A 771 -35.70 44.83 -4.43
CA LEU A 771 -34.37 44.68 -3.84
C LEU A 771 -34.06 43.19 -3.69
N VAL A 772 -32.94 42.75 -4.24
CA VAL A 772 -32.42 41.39 -4.08
C VAL A 772 -31.22 41.44 -3.13
N HIS A 773 -31.17 40.52 -2.16
CA HIS A 773 -30.13 40.42 -1.13
C HIS A 773 -29.67 38.97 -0.97
N TRP A 774 -28.36 38.74 -0.77
CA TRP A 774 -27.78 37.42 -0.61
C TRP A 774 -26.70 37.42 0.48
N LYS A 775 -26.35 36.21 0.93
CA LYS A 775 -25.29 35.98 1.94
C LYS A 775 -24.08 35.31 1.30
N GLU A 776 -22.92 35.53 1.89
CA GLU A 776 -21.67 34.89 1.50
C GLU A 776 -21.77 33.34 1.60
N PRO A 777 -21.45 32.61 0.52
CA PRO A 777 -21.25 31.16 0.57
C PRO A 777 -19.86 30.82 1.14
N ALA A 778 -19.56 29.54 1.39
CA ALA A 778 -18.22 29.15 1.80
C ALA A 778 -17.20 29.44 0.67
N ASN A 779 -16.11 30.12 1.02
CA ASN A 779 -15.09 30.56 0.06
C ASN A 779 -14.13 29.44 -0.40
N TYR A 780 -14.17 28.28 0.25
CA TYR A 780 -13.34 27.10 0.00
C TYR A 780 -11.84 27.41 -0.23
N GLY A 781 -11.29 28.30 0.60
CA GLY A 781 -9.85 28.61 0.65
C GLY A 781 -9.36 29.68 -0.33
N ALA A 782 -10.25 30.39 -1.04
CA ALA A 782 -9.90 31.52 -1.87
C ALA A 782 -10.98 32.62 -1.82
N GLU A 783 -10.57 33.85 -1.51
CA GLU A 783 -11.46 35.00 -1.27
C GLU A 783 -12.40 35.30 -2.45
N ILE A 784 -13.67 35.58 -2.14
CA ILE A 784 -14.72 35.84 -3.14
C ILE A 784 -14.53 37.26 -3.70
N THR A 785 -14.36 37.35 -5.02
CA THR A 785 -14.06 38.59 -5.76
C THR A 785 -15.31 39.31 -6.25
N ASP A 786 -16.31 38.56 -6.72
CA ASP A 786 -17.53 39.09 -7.30
C ASP A 786 -18.73 38.14 -7.14
N TYR A 787 -19.90 38.72 -6.97
CA TYR A 787 -21.19 38.06 -7.13
C TYR A 787 -21.78 38.43 -8.48
N ARG A 788 -22.43 37.45 -9.14
CA ARG A 788 -23.16 37.66 -10.40
C ARG A 788 -24.62 37.29 -10.19
N LEU A 789 -25.49 38.28 -10.29
CA LEU A 789 -26.94 38.13 -10.16
C LEU A 789 -27.55 38.06 -11.56
N GLU A 790 -28.25 36.96 -11.84
CA GLU A 790 -29.12 36.84 -12.99
C GLU A 790 -30.58 37.18 -12.63
N TRP A 791 -31.25 37.86 -13.56
CA TRP A 791 -32.66 38.24 -13.47
C TRP A 791 -33.36 37.96 -14.81
N GLY A 792 -34.61 37.50 -14.78
CA GLY A 792 -35.39 37.24 -15.99
C GLY A 792 -36.90 37.29 -15.76
N GLY A 793 -37.66 37.69 -16.78
CA GLY A 793 -39.12 37.62 -16.80
C GLY A 793 -39.63 36.28 -17.34
N VAL A 794 -40.95 36.19 -17.58
CA VAL A 794 -41.63 34.97 -18.08
C VAL A 794 -41.37 34.71 -19.58
N GLN A 795 -40.10 34.50 -19.97
CA GLN A 795 -39.74 33.93 -21.29
C GLN A 795 -38.29 33.39 -21.37
N GLY A 796 -37.85 32.63 -20.36
CA GLY A 796 -36.65 31.77 -20.41
C GLY A 796 -35.27 32.44 -20.46
N CYS A 797 -35.17 33.71 -20.88
CA CYS A 797 -33.93 34.46 -20.91
C CYS A 797 -33.68 35.16 -19.56
N MET A 798 -32.95 34.49 -18.66
CA MET A 798 -32.29 35.18 -17.55
C MET A 798 -31.00 35.85 -18.08
N GLN A 799 -30.72 37.06 -17.62
CA GLN A 799 -29.52 37.82 -17.98
C GLN A 799 -28.82 38.33 -16.72
N ILE A 800 -27.49 38.42 -16.76
CA ILE A 800 -26.70 38.96 -15.65
C ILE A 800 -26.96 40.48 -15.56
N CYS A 801 -27.64 40.90 -14.49
CA CYS A 801 -28.00 42.30 -14.25
C CYS A 801 -27.04 43.02 -13.30
N TYR A 802 -26.24 42.27 -12.53
CA TYR A 802 -25.23 42.81 -11.61
C TYR A 802 -24.00 41.91 -11.55
N CYS A 803 -22.81 42.52 -11.58
CA CYS A 803 -21.52 41.93 -11.26
C CYS A 803 -20.80 42.82 -10.25
N GLY A 804 -20.37 42.28 -9.10
CA GLY A 804 -19.56 43.03 -8.13
C GLY A 804 -19.55 42.43 -6.73
N PRO A 805 -18.75 42.99 -5.80
CA PRO A 805 -18.53 42.42 -4.45
C PRO A 805 -19.66 42.70 -3.45
N GLY A 806 -20.76 43.34 -3.87
CA GLY A 806 -21.87 43.70 -2.98
C GLY A 806 -22.78 42.52 -2.64
N PHE A 807 -23.48 42.62 -1.51
CA PHE A 807 -24.44 41.63 -1.02
C PHE A 807 -25.91 41.93 -1.38
N SER A 808 -26.17 43.00 -2.13
CA SER A 808 -27.52 43.35 -2.58
C SER A 808 -27.51 44.22 -3.83
N HIS A 809 -28.61 44.18 -4.59
CA HIS A 809 -28.82 44.97 -5.79
C HIS A 809 -30.31 45.36 -5.94
N GLU A 810 -30.58 46.61 -6.34
CA GLU A 810 -31.94 47.16 -6.48
C GLU A 810 -32.31 47.27 -7.97
N ILE A 811 -33.24 46.41 -8.40
CA ILE A 811 -33.68 46.27 -9.79
C ILE A 811 -34.91 47.15 -10.01
N LYS A 812 -34.91 47.92 -11.11
CA LYS A 812 -35.87 48.98 -11.42
C LYS A 812 -36.43 48.83 -12.84
N GLY A 813 -37.59 49.42 -13.08
CA GLY A 813 -38.27 49.31 -14.37
C GLY A 813 -39.00 47.98 -14.58
N LEU A 814 -39.39 47.33 -13.48
CA LEU A 814 -40.20 46.12 -13.53
C LEU A 814 -41.64 46.44 -13.95
N SER A 815 -42.31 45.48 -14.58
CA SER A 815 -43.75 45.51 -14.85
C SER A 815 -44.52 45.17 -13.56
N PRO A 816 -45.63 45.86 -13.25
CA PRO A 816 -46.57 45.44 -12.21
C PRO A 816 -47.15 44.05 -12.44
N ALA A 817 -47.62 43.40 -11.37
CA ALA A 817 -48.33 42.11 -11.41
C ALA A 817 -47.65 41.03 -12.28
N THR A 818 -46.31 40.98 -12.27
CA THR A 818 -45.50 40.15 -13.17
C THR A 818 -44.58 39.24 -12.37
N VAL A 819 -44.47 37.98 -12.80
CA VAL A 819 -43.54 37.00 -12.22
C VAL A 819 -42.14 37.24 -12.77
N TYR A 820 -41.16 37.33 -11.86
CA TYR A 820 -39.74 37.39 -12.18
C TYR A 820 -38.97 36.29 -11.46
N TYR A 821 -37.87 35.86 -12.08
CA TYR A 821 -36.98 34.81 -11.61
C TYR A 821 -35.59 35.40 -11.38
N CYS A 822 -34.92 35.00 -10.30
CA CYS A 822 -33.54 35.39 -10.05
C CYS A 822 -32.70 34.28 -9.43
N ARG A 823 -31.38 34.33 -9.68
CA ARG A 823 -30.38 33.44 -9.06
C ARG A 823 -29.03 34.14 -9.00
N VAL A 824 -28.21 33.82 -8.00
CA VAL A 824 -26.91 34.46 -7.79
C VAL A 824 -25.80 33.40 -7.68
N GLN A 825 -24.63 33.68 -8.24
CA GLN A 825 -23.41 32.90 -8.01
C GLN A 825 -22.31 33.78 -7.41
N ALA A 826 -21.42 33.17 -6.63
CA ALA A 826 -20.17 33.79 -6.18
C ALA A 826 -19.00 33.35 -7.06
N VAL A 827 -17.97 34.16 -7.13
CA VAL A 827 -16.77 33.94 -7.94
C VAL A 827 -15.54 34.27 -7.11
N ASN A 828 -14.47 33.48 -7.25
CA ASN A 828 -13.16 33.77 -6.70
C ASN A 828 -12.06 33.58 -7.76
N VAL A 829 -10.80 33.72 -7.37
CA VAL A 829 -9.63 33.55 -8.25
C VAL A 829 -9.46 32.14 -8.84
N VAL A 830 -10.19 31.13 -8.35
CA VAL A 830 -10.21 29.76 -8.90
C VAL A 830 -11.30 29.61 -9.96
N GLY A 831 -12.43 30.30 -9.80
CA GLY A 831 -13.53 30.32 -10.76
C GLY A 831 -14.87 30.73 -10.16
N SER A 832 -15.94 30.59 -10.95
CA SER A 832 -17.32 30.75 -10.48
C SER A 832 -17.82 29.49 -9.78
N GLY A 833 -18.46 29.66 -8.63
CA GLY A 833 -19.30 28.63 -8.02
C GLY A 833 -20.59 28.43 -8.80
N ASN A 834 -21.41 27.47 -8.38
CA ASN A 834 -22.73 27.25 -8.98
C ASN A 834 -23.69 28.41 -8.62
N PHE A 835 -24.57 28.77 -9.56
CA PHE A 835 -25.75 29.58 -9.25
C PHE A 835 -26.59 28.95 -8.15
N SER A 836 -27.17 29.78 -7.30
CA SER A 836 -28.22 29.42 -6.35
C SER A 836 -29.40 28.73 -7.05
N GLU A 837 -30.25 28.08 -6.26
CA GLU A 837 -31.60 27.76 -6.71
C GLU A 837 -32.32 29.04 -7.19
N VAL A 838 -33.25 28.88 -8.13
CA VAL A 838 -34.00 29.99 -8.72
C VAL A 838 -35.09 30.43 -7.76
N VAL A 839 -35.04 31.68 -7.33
CA VAL A 839 -36.09 32.31 -6.53
C VAL A 839 -37.08 33.00 -7.45
N THR A 840 -38.36 32.75 -7.23
CA THR A 840 -39.46 33.47 -7.86
C THR A 840 -39.88 34.66 -6.99
N CYS A 841 -40.26 35.75 -7.63
CA CYS A 841 -40.97 36.85 -7.00
C CYS A 841 -42.09 37.35 -7.92
N PHE A 842 -43.07 38.03 -7.33
CA PHE A 842 -44.20 38.61 -8.03
C PHE A 842 -44.31 40.07 -7.64
N THR A 843 -44.19 40.97 -8.61
CA THR A 843 -44.40 42.40 -8.35
C THR A 843 -45.87 42.63 -7.98
N PRO A 844 -46.18 43.47 -6.98
CA PRO A 844 -47.57 43.80 -6.67
C PRO A 844 -48.24 44.51 -7.86
N ALA A 845 -49.57 44.48 -7.90
CA ALA A 845 -50.35 45.29 -8.82
C ALA A 845 -50.16 46.80 -8.53
N SER A 846 -50.49 47.65 -9.49
CA SER A 846 -50.44 49.11 -9.33
C SER A 846 -51.71 49.80 -9.83
N VAL A 847 -51.75 51.13 -9.71
CA VAL A 847 -52.70 51.96 -10.47
C VAL A 847 -52.56 51.71 -11.99
N PRO A 848 -53.60 51.96 -12.80
CA PRO A 848 -53.59 51.65 -14.23
C PRO A 848 -52.56 52.48 -15.02
N ALA A 849 -52.29 52.06 -16.26
CA ALA A 849 -51.51 52.86 -17.20
C ALA A 849 -52.25 54.14 -17.64
N ALA A 850 -51.50 55.10 -18.19
CA ALA A 850 -52.09 56.27 -18.84
C ALA A 850 -53.00 55.84 -20.01
N VAL A 851 -54.13 56.54 -20.19
CA VAL A 851 -54.93 56.41 -21.42
C VAL A 851 -54.15 57.07 -22.56
N THR A 852 -53.59 56.25 -23.45
CA THR A 852 -52.76 56.72 -24.58
C THR A 852 -53.60 57.25 -25.73
N CYS A 853 -54.74 56.61 -25.98
CA CYS A 853 -55.62 56.88 -27.13
C CYS A 853 -56.89 57.58 -26.62
N LEU A 854 -56.95 58.92 -26.78
CA LEU A 854 -58.12 59.78 -26.48
C LEU A 854 -58.35 60.69 -27.70
N TRP A 855 -59.60 60.80 -28.16
CA TRP A 855 -59.95 61.67 -29.28
C TRP A 855 -61.38 62.22 -29.16
N GLY A 856 -61.67 63.28 -29.92
CA GLY A 856 -63.03 63.82 -30.08
C GLY A 856 -63.80 63.10 -31.19
N VAL A 857 -65.10 62.93 -31.01
CA VAL A 857 -66.01 62.32 -31.99
C VAL A 857 -66.65 63.40 -32.87
N LYS A 858 -66.81 63.14 -34.17
CA LYS A 858 -67.48 64.04 -35.11
C LYS A 858 -68.99 63.81 -35.15
N GLU A 859 -69.73 64.84 -35.55
CA GLU A 859 -71.21 64.88 -35.58
C GLU A 859 -71.86 63.71 -36.33
N GLU A 860 -71.22 63.20 -37.38
CA GLU A 860 -71.71 62.08 -38.22
C GLU A 860 -71.81 60.72 -37.49
N GLY A 861 -71.36 60.61 -36.23
CA GLY A 861 -71.30 59.36 -35.46
C GLY A 861 -71.93 59.41 -34.07
N ILE A 862 -72.92 60.29 -33.83
CA ILE A 862 -73.51 60.51 -32.49
C ILE A 862 -75.02 60.22 -32.49
N GLU A 863 -75.41 59.07 -31.92
CA GLU A 863 -76.82 58.62 -31.83
C GLU A 863 -77.61 59.26 -30.65
N ASN A 864 -77.43 60.55 -30.40
CA ASN A 864 -78.15 61.27 -29.32
C ASN A 864 -78.93 62.48 -29.87
N PRO A 865 -80.28 62.48 -29.82
CA PRO A 865 -81.11 63.59 -30.34
C PRO A 865 -80.99 64.90 -29.55
N TYR A 866 -80.30 64.91 -28.40
CA TYR A 866 -80.01 66.11 -27.60
C TYR A 866 -78.58 66.65 -27.80
N TYR A 867 -77.78 66.07 -28.71
CA TYR A 867 -76.42 66.56 -28.97
C TYR A 867 -76.42 67.90 -29.74
N SER A 868 -76.20 68.98 -29.02
CA SER A 868 -75.94 70.31 -29.59
C SER A 868 -74.42 70.55 -29.68
N PRO A 869 -73.82 70.68 -30.87
CA PRO A 869 -72.38 70.91 -31.02
C PRO A 869 -71.92 72.29 -30.51
N SER A 870 -72.85 73.19 -30.23
CA SER A 870 -72.60 74.50 -29.62
C SER A 870 -72.54 74.45 -28.09
N THR A 871 -72.98 73.36 -27.45
CA THR A 871 -73.03 73.23 -25.98
C THR A 871 -72.57 71.88 -25.45
N CYS A 872 -72.17 70.94 -26.31
CA CYS A 872 -71.72 69.60 -25.95
C CYS A 872 -70.45 69.22 -26.74
N LEU A 873 -69.63 68.33 -26.16
CA LEU A 873 -68.45 67.74 -26.80
C LEU A 873 -68.39 66.23 -26.53
N ALA A 874 -68.38 65.43 -27.60
CA ALA A 874 -68.24 63.98 -27.51
C ALA A 874 -66.76 63.54 -27.58
N ILE A 875 -66.35 62.65 -26.67
CA ILE A 875 -65.00 62.07 -26.58
C ILE A 875 -65.03 60.54 -26.52
N LYS A 876 -63.97 59.90 -27.02
CA LYS A 876 -63.81 58.43 -27.03
C LYS A 876 -62.35 58.05 -26.75
N TRP A 877 -62.15 56.89 -26.12
CA TRP A 877 -60.84 56.37 -25.73
C TRP A 877 -60.80 54.83 -25.69
N GLU A 878 -59.59 54.28 -25.59
CA GLU A 878 -59.34 52.84 -25.42
C GLU A 878 -59.03 52.48 -23.96
N LYS A 879 -59.35 51.25 -23.53
CA LYS A 879 -59.02 50.75 -22.18
C LYS A 879 -57.49 50.61 -22.05
N PRO A 880 -56.83 51.30 -21.11
CA PRO A 880 -55.40 51.14 -20.87
C PRO A 880 -55.10 49.83 -20.11
N CYS A 881 -53.81 49.49 -19.97
CA CYS A 881 -53.39 48.36 -19.14
C CYS A 881 -53.82 48.57 -17.67
N ASP A 882 -54.41 47.55 -17.06
CA ASP A 882 -54.94 47.59 -15.70
C ASP A 882 -53.91 47.18 -14.62
N HIS A 883 -52.70 46.80 -15.03
CA HIS A 883 -51.57 46.48 -14.14
C HIS A 883 -51.91 45.46 -13.04
N GLY A 884 -52.83 44.53 -13.33
CA GLY A 884 -53.24 43.45 -12.43
C GLY A 884 -54.27 43.82 -11.35
N SER A 885 -54.86 45.02 -11.41
CA SER A 885 -56.07 45.36 -10.64
C SER A 885 -57.10 46.03 -11.57
N GLU A 886 -58.28 45.41 -11.68
CA GLU A 886 -59.28 45.74 -12.69
C GLU A 886 -59.68 47.24 -12.67
N ILE A 887 -59.67 47.87 -13.84
CA ILE A 887 -60.13 49.26 -14.02
C ILE A 887 -61.62 49.35 -13.65
N THR A 888 -61.93 50.13 -12.61
CA THR A 888 -63.27 50.36 -12.07
C THR A 888 -64.01 51.49 -12.77
N GLY A 889 -63.28 52.43 -13.38
CA GLY A 889 -63.83 53.56 -14.12
C GLY A 889 -62.76 54.53 -14.62
N TYR A 890 -63.16 55.73 -14.99
CA TYR A 890 -62.27 56.80 -15.45
C TYR A 890 -62.62 58.15 -14.82
N SER A 891 -61.64 59.03 -14.72
CA SER A 891 -61.81 60.44 -14.33
C SER A 891 -61.38 61.33 -15.50
N ILE A 892 -62.34 62.07 -16.05
CA ILE A 892 -62.17 63.03 -17.14
C ILE A 892 -61.99 64.40 -16.49
N GLU A 893 -60.92 65.11 -16.84
CA GLU A 893 -60.73 66.51 -16.49
C GLU A 893 -60.97 67.37 -17.73
N TYR A 894 -61.77 68.42 -17.59
CA TYR A 894 -62.08 69.38 -18.66
C TYR A 894 -61.98 70.83 -18.16
N GLY A 895 -61.65 71.75 -19.08
CA GLY A 895 -61.54 73.18 -18.77
C GLY A 895 -60.44 73.49 -17.74
N GLU A 896 -60.74 74.37 -16.79
CA GLU A 896 -59.83 74.71 -15.69
C GLU A 896 -60.09 73.85 -14.44
N LYS A 897 -59.74 72.57 -14.52
CA LYS A 897 -59.85 71.56 -13.43
C LYS A 897 -61.28 71.18 -13.03
N GLN A 898 -62.22 71.11 -13.96
CA GLN A 898 -63.52 70.48 -13.72
C GLN A 898 -63.38 68.96 -13.94
N PHE A 899 -63.92 68.14 -13.04
CA PHE A 899 -63.75 66.68 -13.05
C PHE A 899 -65.07 65.94 -13.16
N ILE A 900 -65.11 64.90 -13.99
CA ILE A 900 -66.22 63.96 -14.15
C ILE A 900 -65.68 62.54 -13.90
N SER A 901 -66.27 61.81 -12.96
CA SER A 901 -65.98 60.39 -12.75
C SER A 901 -67.03 59.55 -13.47
N VAL A 902 -66.58 58.65 -14.35
CA VAL A 902 -67.43 57.77 -15.17
C VAL A 902 -67.10 56.30 -14.91
N GLY A 903 -68.05 55.41 -15.19
CA GLY A 903 -67.88 53.96 -15.02
C GLY A 903 -66.96 53.31 -16.07
N LYS A 904 -67.08 51.99 -16.24
CA LYS A 904 -66.34 51.19 -17.23
C LYS A 904 -66.86 51.42 -18.67
N ILE A 905 -66.76 52.65 -19.18
CA ILE A 905 -67.20 53.07 -20.52
C ILE A 905 -65.99 53.44 -21.40
N SER A 906 -66.19 53.50 -22.72
CA SER A 906 -65.18 53.88 -23.72
C SER A 906 -65.37 55.28 -24.30
N ASP A 907 -66.53 55.90 -24.08
CA ASP A 907 -66.92 57.17 -24.68
C ASP A 907 -67.88 57.91 -23.76
N TYR A 908 -67.93 59.23 -23.91
CA TYR A 908 -68.72 60.12 -23.08
C TYR A 908 -69.03 61.44 -23.79
N ILE A 909 -70.17 62.05 -23.46
CA ILE A 909 -70.56 63.38 -23.95
C ILE A 909 -70.48 64.34 -22.77
N ILE A 910 -69.65 65.37 -22.89
CA ILE A 910 -69.56 66.47 -21.93
C ILE A 910 -70.60 67.52 -22.35
N GLU A 911 -71.55 67.83 -21.46
CA GLU A 911 -72.70 68.71 -21.72
C GLU A 911 -72.57 70.06 -20.99
N ASN A 912 -73.48 71.00 -21.26
CA ASN A 912 -73.58 72.31 -20.61
C ASN A 912 -72.33 73.21 -20.78
N LEU A 913 -71.62 73.03 -21.90
CA LEU A 913 -70.48 73.83 -22.30
C LEU A 913 -70.92 75.16 -22.94
N GLN A 914 -70.04 76.16 -22.91
CA GLN A 914 -70.25 77.44 -23.60
C GLN A 914 -69.99 77.27 -25.11
N PRO A 915 -70.69 78.00 -25.99
CA PRO A 915 -70.40 78.04 -27.42
C PRO A 915 -69.07 78.73 -27.73
N ASP A 916 -68.53 78.47 -28.93
CA ASP A 916 -67.31 79.08 -29.47
C ASP A 916 -66.09 79.01 -28.51
N THR A 917 -66.04 77.96 -27.68
CA THR A 917 -65.11 77.87 -26.55
C THR A 917 -64.22 76.64 -26.67
N THR A 918 -62.90 76.82 -26.55
CA THR A 918 -61.92 75.73 -26.61
C THR A 918 -61.68 75.11 -25.23
N TYR A 919 -62.17 73.88 -25.05
CA TYR A 919 -61.93 73.09 -23.85
C TYR A 919 -60.67 72.23 -24.00
N ARG A 920 -59.84 72.21 -22.94
CA ARG A 920 -58.74 71.26 -22.76
C ARG A 920 -59.30 70.06 -22.02
N ILE A 921 -59.04 68.85 -22.52
CA ILE A 921 -59.60 67.60 -21.98
C ILE A 921 -58.48 66.57 -21.80
N ARG A 922 -58.43 65.91 -20.65
CA ARG A 922 -57.55 64.76 -20.37
C ARG A 922 -58.27 63.73 -19.50
N ILE A 923 -57.86 62.46 -19.57
CA ILE A 923 -58.54 61.36 -18.86
C ILE A 923 -57.53 60.46 -18.16
N GLN A 924 -57.85 60.01 -16.94
CA GLN A 924 -57.09 59.00 -16.19
C GLN A 924 -57.98 57.79 -15.88
N ALA A 925 -57.41 56.59 -15.87
CA ALA A 925 -58.13 55.37 -15.46
C ALA A 925 -58.01 55.14 -13.95
N LEU A 926 -59.04 54.53 -13.35
CA LEU A 926 -59.15 54.26 -11.92
C LEU A 926 -59.21 52.74 -11.69
N ASN A 927 -58.53 52.22 -10.67
CA ASN A 927 -58.75 50.85 -10.16
C ASN A 927 -58.80 50.85 -8.62
N SER A 928 -58.82 49.67 -7.99
CA SER A 928 -58.89 49.54 -6.52
C SER A 928 -57.71 50.14 -5.77
N LEU A 929 -56.60 50.44 -6.46
CA LEU A 929 -55.38 51.02 -5.90
C LEU A 929 -55.29 52.55 -6.11
N GLY A 930 -56.24 53.14 -6.85
CA GLY A 930 -56.33 54.59 -7.07
C GLY A 930 -56.35 54.99 -8.55
N ALA A 931 -56.00 56.25 -8.81
CA ALA A 931 -55.91 56.82 -10.15
C ALA A 931 -54.54 56.56 -10.79
N GLY A 932 -54.56 56.12 -12.05
CA GLY A 932 -53.39 56.14 -12.93
C GLY A 932 -53.06 57.56 -13.39
N PRO A 933 -51.95 57.76 -14.10
CA PRO A 933 -51.62 59.06 -14.69
C PRO A 933 -52.62 59.48 -15.79
N PHE A 934 -52.82 60.78 -15.95
CA PHE A 934 -53.61 61.36 -17.02
C PHE A 934 -53.03 61.08 -18.42
N SER A 935 -53.93 61.03 -19.41
CA SER A 935 -53.63 61.07 -20.83
C SER A 935 -52.90 62.35 -21.24
N HIS A 936 -52.41 62.35 -22.49
CA HIS A 936 -52.14 63.60 -23.20
C HIS A 936 -53.41 64.47 -23.24
N THR A 937 -53.24 65.79 -23.30
CA THR A 937 -54.36 66.74 -23.31
C THR A 937 -54.83 67.02 -24.73
N VAL A 938 -56.06 66.62 -25.05
CA VAL A 938 -56.75 66.97 -26.30
C VAL A 938 -57.37 68.37 -26.15
N LYS A 939 -57.44 69.12 -27.25
CA LYS A 939 -58.18 70.39 -27.33
C LYS A 939 -59.35 70.21 -28.28
N LEU A 940 -60.56 70.50 -27.82
CA LEU A 940 -61.78 70.49 -28.62
C LEU A 940 -62.50 71.82 -28.46
N MET A 941 -63.27 72.23 -29.47
CA MET A 941 -63.95 73.53 -29.53
C MET A 941 -65.45 73.29 -29.82
N THR A 942 -66.32 73.92 -29.03
CA THR A 942 -67.76 73.99 -29.31
C THR A 942 -68.04 74.97 -30.44
N LYS A 943 -69.07 74.71 -31.24
CA LYS A 943 -69.50 75.63 -32.32
C LYS A 943 -70.12 76.93 -31.75
N PRO A 944 -70.19 78.03 -32.53
CA PRO A 944 -71.02 79.19 -32.20
C PRO A 944 -72.53 78.85 -32.26
N PHE A 945 -73.41 79.81 -31.99
CA PHE A 945 -74.85 79.70 -32.28
C PHE A 945 -75.19 80.10 -33.73
N PRO A 946 -76.33 79.63 -34.29
CA PRO A 946 -76.88 80.14 -35.55
C PRO A 946 -77.27 81.63 -35.48
N PRO A 947 -77.29 82.37 -36.60
CA PRO A 947 -77.55 83.81 -36.62
C PRO A 947 -79.05 84.17 -36.80
N ASP A 948 -79.46 85.32 -36.26
CA ASP A 948 -80.81 85.87 -36.43
C ASP A 948 -81.08 86.41 -37.86
N PRO A 949 -82.36 86.45 -38.31
CA PRO A 949 -82.74 87.00 -39.62
C PRO A 949 -82.45 88.50 -39.76
N PRO A 950 -81.90 88.96 -40.91
CA PRO A 950 -81.64 90.37 -41.16
C PRO A 950 -82.92 91.13 -41.57
N ARG A 951 -82.99 92.42 -41.22
CA ARG A 951 -84.06 93.34 -41.66
C ARG A 951 -83.90 93.72 -43.14
N LEU A 952 -85.01 93.80 -43.88
CA LEU A 952 -85.07 93.99 -45.34
C LEU A 952 -85.71 95.33 -45.73
N GLU A 953 -85.12 96.03 -46.71
CA GLU A 953 -85.55 97.37 -47.15
C GLU A 953 -85.49 97.53 -48.68
N CYS A 954 -86.30 98.42 -49.25
CA CYS A 954 -86.20 98.80 -50.67
C CYS A 954 -85.55 100.18 -50.83
N ALA A 955 -84.36 100.22 -51.43
CA ALA A 955 -83.53 101.41 -51.56
C ALA A 955 -83.79 102.25 -52.83
N VAL A 956 -84.32 101.64 -53.90
CA VAL A 956 -84.68 102.32 -55.16
C VAL A 956 -85.88 101.62 -55.80
N TYR A 957 -86.91 102.39 -56.15
CA TYR A 957 -88.08 101.91 -56.89
C TYR A 957 -88.27 102.67 -58.21
N SER A 958 -88.95 102.05 -59.16
CA SER A 958 -89.19 102.57 -60.51
C SER A 958 -90.40 101.87 -61.13
N HIS A 959 -90.84 102.30 -62.31
CA HIS A 959 -91.95 101.66 -63.03
C HIS A 959 -91.66 100.22 -63.52
N GLN A 960 -90.42 99.72 -63.44
CA GLN A 960 -90.02 98.37 -63.88
C GLN A 960 -89.02 97.61 -62.98
N SER A 961 -88.56 98.18 -61.85
CA SER A 961 -87.57 97.54 -60.98
C SER A 961 -87.57 98.04 -59.53
N LEU A 962 -87.17 97.15 -58.61
CA LEU A 962 -86.99 97.38 -57.18
C LEU A 962 -85.57 96.94 -56.79
N LYS A 963 -84.82 97.78 -56.06
CA LYS A 963 -83.52 97.41 -55.47
C LYS A 963 -83.69 97.20 -53.97
N LEU A 964 -83.43 95.98 -53.50
CA LEU A 964 -83.51 95.59 -52.10
C LEU A 964 -82.13 95.62 -51.43
N LYS A 965 -82.12 95.87 -50.11
CA LYS A 965 -80.97 95.85 -49.22
C LYS A 965 -81.35 95.18 -47.91
N TRP A 966 -80.42 94.47 -47.28
CA TRP A 966 -80.60 93.89 -45.94
C TRP A 966 -79.30 93.92 -45.14
N GLY A 967 -79.42 93.96 -43.82
CA GLY A 967 -78.28 94.05 -42.90
C GLY A 967 -77.64 95.44 -42.82
N GLU A 968 -76.97 95.71 -41.70
CA GLU A 968 -76.19 96.92 -41.50
C GLU A 968 -74.79 96.78 -42.12
N GLY A 969 -74.48 97.65 -43.10
CA GLY A 969 -73.20 97.64 -43.81
C GLY A 969 -72.04 98.26 -43.02
N THR A 970 -72.05 98.13 -41.69
CA THR A 970 -71.25 98.93 -40.75
C THR A 970 -70.55 98.12 -39.66
N VAL A 971 -70.72 96.79 -39.62
CA VAL A 971 -70.02 95.91 -38.67
C VAL A 971 -68.86 95.19 -39.36
N ARG A 972 -67.62 95.60 -39.06
CA ARG A 972 -66.39 94.85 -39.38
C ARG A 972 -65.96 94.01 -38.17
N THR A 973 -66.71 92.96 -37.87
CA THR A 973 -66.21 91.85 -37.03
C THR A 973 -65.43 90.87 -37.90
N SER A 974 -64.34 90.30 -37.38
CA SER A 974 -63.37 89.49 -38.14
C SER A 974 -63.84 88.06 -38.47
N THR A 975 -65.15 87.85 -38.57
CA THR A 975 -65.82 86.57 -38.85
C THR A 975 -66.94 86.71 -39.89
N SER A 976 -67.00 87.83 -40.61
CA SER A 976 -68.08 88.15 -41.56
C SER A 976 -68.16 87.25 -42.81
N ASP A 977 -67.14 86.45 -43.09
CA ASP A 977 -67.05 85.66 -44.34
C ASP A 977 -67.84 84.33 -44.29
N SER A 978 -68.30 83.89 -43.12
CA SER A 978 -69.05 82.62 -42.98
C SER A 978 -70.58 82.75 -43.00
N ILE A 979 -71.13 83.97 -43.02
CA ILE A 979 -72.59 84.18 -42.99
C ILE A 979 -73.16 84.26 -44.42
N GLN A 980 -74.06 83.34 -44.75
CA GLN A 980 -74.83 83.37 -46.00
C GLN A 980 -76.28 83.79 -45.75
N TYR A 981 -76.80 84.69 -46.59
CA TYR A 981 -78.19 85.11 -46.58
C TYR A 981 -79.00 84.40 -47.66
N HIS A 982 -80.29 84.14 -47.40
CA HIS A 982 -81.19 83.49 -48.36
C HIS A 982 -82.50 84.28 -48.51
N LEU A 983 -82.60 85.07 -49.59
CA LEU A 983 -83.77 85.90 -49.94
C LEU A 983 -84.76 85.13 -50.82
N GLN A 984 -86.05 85.29 -50.53
CA GLN A 984 -87.16 84.71 -51.29
C GLN A 984 -88.21 85.77 -51.64
N MET A 985 -88.95 85.56 -52.73
CA MET A 985 -90.07 86.42 -53.19
C MET A 985 -91.32 85.59 -53.47
N GLU A 986 -92.49 86.12 -53.17
CA GLU A 986 -93.77 85.50 -53.49
C GLU A 986 -94.06 85.55 -55.00
N ASP A 987 -94.25 84.38 -55.60
CA ASP A 987 -94.80 84.23 -56.95
C ASP A 987 -96.33 84.43 -56.97
N LYS A 988 -96.90 84.63 -58.16
CA LYS A 988 -98.35 84.73 -58.43
C LYS A 988 -99.19 83.61 -57.80
N ASN A 989 -98.58 82.45 -57.54
CA ASN A 989 -99.22 81.29 -56.90
C ASN A 989 -99.11 81.29 -55.35
N GLY A 990 -98.71 82.39 -54.71
CA GLY A 990 -98.58 82.49 -53.25
C GLY A 990 -97.44 81.66 -52.65
N ARG A 991 -96.42 81.32 -53.46
CA ARG A 991 -95.25 80.53 -53.03
C ARG A 991 -93.99 81.39 -53.00
N PHE A 992 -93.22 81.28 -51.93
CA PHE A 992 -91.90 81.91 -51.84
C PHE A 992 -90.87 81.16 -52.68
N VAL A 993 -90.33 81.83 -53.70
CA VAL A 993 -89.29 81.35 -54.60
C VAL A 993 -87.97 82.01 -54.24
N SER A 994 -86.90 81.21 -54.16
CA SER A 994 -85.54 81.68 -53.90
C SER A 994 -85.05 82.66 -54.98
N LEU A 995 -84.78 83.91 -54.60
CA LEU A 995 -84.16 84.91 -55.49
C LEU A 995 -82.64 84.96 -55.37
N TYR A 996 -82.12 84.73 -54.16
CA TYR A 996 -80.69 84.85 -53.89
C TYR A 996 -80.28 83.98 -52.69
N LYS A 997 -79.13 83.29 -52.78
CA LYS A 997 -78.42 82.70 -51.63
C LYS A 997 -76.93 83.04 -51.72
N GLY A 998 -76.35 83.56 -50.64
CA GLY A 998 -74.93 83.97 -50.57
C GLY A 998 -74.67 85.17 -49.65
N PRO A 999 -73.44 85.73 -49.62
CA PRO A 999 -73.02 86.72 -48.61
C PRO A 999 -73.41 88.19 -48.93
N CYS A 1000 -73.99 88.50 -50.10
CA CYS A 1000 -74.26 89.89 -50.48
C CYS A 1000 -75.42 90.52 -49.68
N HIS A 1001 -75.30 91.81 -49.37
CA HIS A 1001 -76.30 92.63 -48.64
C HIS A 1001 -77.30 93.39 -49.53
N THR A 1002 -77.27 93.22 -50.86
CA THR A 1002 -78.22 93.89 -51.78
C THR A 1002 -78.54 93.04 -53.01
N PHE A 1003 -79.75 93.18 -53.56
CA PHE A 1003 -80.18 92.52 -54.80
C PHE A 1003 -81.18 93.38 -55.58
N LYS A 1004 -81.12 93.40 -56.92
CA LYS A 1004 -82.02 94.21 -57.77
C LYS A 1004 -82.97 93.35 -58.59
N VAL A 1005 -84.25 93.40 -58.24
CA VAL A 1005 -85.35 92.76 -58.97
C VAL A 1005 -85.74 93.65 -60.16
N GLN A 1006 -85.94 93.06 -61.34
CA GLN A 1006 -86.16 93.78 -62.62
C GLN A 1006 -87.25 93.10 -63.46
N ARG A 1007 -87.76 93.81 -64.48
CA ARG A 1007 -88.90 93.38 -65.34
C ARG A 1007 -90.21 93.27 -64.55
N LEU A 1008 -90.40 94.19 -63.60
CA LEU A 1008 -91.67 94.37 -62.89
C LEU A 1008 -92.63 95.21 -63.74
N ASN A 1009 -93.92 95.17 -63.44
CA ASN A 1009 -94.93 96.00 -64.10
C ASN A 1009 -95.11 97.33 -63.34
N GLU A 1010 -95.61 98.38 -64.00
CA GLU A 1010 -95.99 99.63 -63.32
C GLU A 1010 -97.21 99.45 -62.40
N SER A 1011 -97.17 100.08 -61.22
CA SER A 1011 -98.23 100.06 -60.20
C SER A 1011 -98.61 98.67 -59.62
N ILE A 1012 -97.66 97.74 -59.46
CA ILE A 1012 -97.86 96.42 -58.83
C ILE A 1012 -96.99 96.24 -57.59
N SER A 1013 -97.55 95.60 -56.55
CA SER A 1013 -96.88 95.26 -55.28
C SER A 1013 -96.35 93.82 -55.27
N TYR A 1014 -95.20 93.59 -54.63
CA TYR A 1014 -94.49 92.30 -54.55
C TYR A 1014 -94.01 92.04 -53.11
N LYS A 1015 -94.04 90.78 -52.65
CA LYS A 1015 -93.72 90.36 -51.27
C LYS A 1015 -92.41 89.56 -51.16
N PHE A 1016 -91.62 89.74 -50.10
CA PHE A 1016 -90.28 89.19 -49.90
C PHE A 1016 -89.98 88.77 -48.45
N ARG A 1017 -89.09 87.79 -48.23
CA ARG A 1017 -88.58 87.38 -46.90
C ARG A 1017 -87.14 86.87 -46.97
N ILE A 1018 -86.41 86.79 -45.84
CA ILE A 1018 -84.98 86.47 -45.81
C ILE A 1018 -84.52 85.74 -44.53
N GLN A 1019 -83.57 84.80 -44.61
CA GLN A 1019 -82.86 84.21 -43.46
C GLN A 1019 -81.34 84.39 -43.57
N ALA A 1020 -80.60 84.08 -42.49
CA ALA A 1020 -79.14 83.99 -42.44
C ALA A 1020 -78.68 82.61 -41.94
N CYS A 1021 -77.51 82.14 -42.37
CA CYS A 1021 -76.94 80.83 -42.01
C CYS A 1021 -75.43 80.98 -41.73
N ASN A 1022 -74.86 80.17 -40.81
CA ASN A 1022 -73.42 80.12 -40.53
C ASN A 1022 -72.92 78.67 -40.31
N GLU A 1023 -71.70 78.48 -39.82
CA GLU A 1023 -71.09 77.14 -39.57
C GLU A 1023 -71.81 76.29 -38.50
N ALA A 1024 -72.70 76.89 -37.70
CA ALA A 1024 -73.55 76.19 -36.74
C ALA A 1024 -74.92 75.77 -37.31
N GLY A 1025 -75.35 76.31 -38.46
CA GLY A 1025 -76.58 75.91 -39.13
C GLY A 1025 -77.31 77.04 -39.87
N GLU A 1026 -78.51 76.74 -40.35
CA GLU A 1026 -79.43 77.74 -40.88
C GLU A 1026 -80.23 78.40 -39.74
N GLY A 1027 -80.26 79.74 -39.72
CA GLY A 1027 -81.10 80.53 -38.83
C GLY A 1027 -82.54 80.67 -39.35
N SER A 1028 -83.39 81.34 -38.57
CA SER A 1028 -84.82 81.50 -38.91
C SER A 1028 -85.07 82.49 -40.04
N PHE A 1029 -86.20 82.35 -40.74
CA PHE A 1029 -86.70 83.35 -41.69
C PHE A 1029 -87.27 84.59 -41.00
N SER A 1030 -87.11 85.75 -41.65
CA SER A 1030 -87.77 87.01 -41.32
C SER A 1030 -89.28 86.97 -41.57
N GLU A 1031 -89.96 87.99 -41.06
CA GLU A 1031 -91.29 88.40 -41.52
C GLU A 1031 -91.32 88.79 -43.02
N ASP A 1032 -92.52 88.98 -43.54
CA ASP A 1032 -92.81 89.27 -44.95
C ASP A 1032 -92.88 90.79 -45.24
N TYR A 1033 -92.13 91.28 -46.23
CA TYR A 1033 -92.02 92.69 -46.63
C TYR A 1033 -92.66 92.94 -48.00
N ILE A 1034 -93.37 94.06 -48.19
CA ILE A 1034 -94.10 94.38 -49.44
C ILE A 1034 -93.63 95.72 -50.05
N PHE A 1035 -93.38 95.75 -51.37
CA PHE A 1035 -92.91 96.94 -52.11
C PHE A 1035 -93.58 97.12 -53.49
N THR A 1036 -93.72 98.36 -53.97
CA THR A 1036 -94.58 98.74 -55.14
C THR A 1036 -93.86 99.64 -56.17
N THR A 1037 -94.30 99.61 -57.43
CA THR A 1037 -93.73 100.34 -58.59
C THR A 1037 -94.55 101.57 -59.04
N THR A 1038 -93.96 102.46 -59.87
CA THR A 1038 -94.53 103.78 -60.28
C THR A 1038 -95.01 103.87 -61.75
N LYS A 1039 -95.57 105.02 -62.21
CA LYS A 1039 -96.15 105.27 -63.56
C LYS A 1039 -95.26 106.13 -64.50
N SER A 1040 -95.76 106.46 -65.71
CA SER A 1040 -95.01 106.94 -66.90
C SER A 1040 -95.57 108.22 -67.61
N VAL A 1041 -94.72 108.99 -68.33
CA VAL A 1041 -94.99 110.32 -68.93
C VAL A 1041 -95.27 110.31 -70.46
N PRO A 1042 -95.89 111.35 -71.08
CA PRO A 1042 -96.23 111.38 -72.52
C PRO A 1042 -95.11 111.89 -73.46
N ALA A 1043 -95.35 111.77 -74.77
CA ALA A 1043 -94.40 112.07 -75.86
C ALA A 1043 -94.44 113.53 -76.39
N ALA A 1044 -93.47 113.86 -77.25
CA ALA A 1044 -93.27 115.18 -77.86
C ALA A 1044 -94.12 115.44 -79.13
N LEU A 1045 -94.33 116.72 -79.46
CA LEU A 1045 -95.06 117.19 -80.67
C LEU A 1045 -94.13 117.81 -81.72
N LYS A 1046 -94.55 117.74 -82.99
CA LYS A 1046 -94.00 118.54 -84.10
C LYS A 1046 -94.43 120.01 -84.03
N ALA A 1047 -93.71 120.88 -84.77
CA ALA A 1047 -93.98 122.31 -84.83
C ALA A 1047 -95.35 122.62 -85.47
N PRO A 1048 -96.05 123.68 -85.01
CA PRO A 1048 -97.33 124.09 -85.61
C PRO A 1048 -97.14 124.72 -86.99
N ARG A 1049 -98.15 124.60 -87.85
CA ARG A 1049 -98.22 125.20 -89.19
C ARG A 1049 -99.17 126.41 -89.18
N ILE A 1050 -98.85 127.42 -89.99
CA ILE A 1050 -99.71 128.59 -90.23
C ILE A 1050 -100.36 128.46 -91.61
N ASP A 1051 -101.63 128.83 -91.71
CA ASP A 1051 -102.48 128.72 -92.91
C ASP A 1051 -103.45 129.92 -92.98
N ARG A 1052 -104.12 130.10 -94.13
CA ARG A 1052 -105.22 131.07 -94.36
C ARG A 1052 -104.89 132.51 -93.92
N VAL A 1053 -103.70 132.97 -94.28
CA VAL A 1053 -103.23 134.34 -94.02
C VAL A 1053 -104.01 135.34 -94.87
N ASN A 1054 -104.44 136.43 -94.24
CA ASN A 1054 -104.88 137.67 -94.88
C ASN A 1054 -104.39 138.87 -94.06
N ASP A 1055 -104.54 140.09 -94.58
CA ASP A 1055 -103.90 141.33 -94.09
C ASP A 1055 -104.00 141.60 -92.57
N HIS A 1056 -104.98 141.00 -91.88
CA HIS A 1056 -105.25 141.21 -90.45
C HIS A 1056 -105.36 139.90 -89.62
N SER A 1057 -105.27 138.69 -90.20
CA SER A 1057 -105.40 137.42 -89.45
C SER A 1057 -104.77 136.18 -90.11
N CYS A 1058 -104.54 135.12 -89.32
CA CYS A 1058 -104.10 133.80 -89.78
C CYS A 1058 -104.59 132.65 -88.87
N ASP A 1059 -104.60 131.42 -89.39
CA ASP A 1059 -104.92 130.20 -88.64
C ASP A 1059 -103.65 129.41 -88.29
N ILE A 1060 -103.52 128.93 -87.05
CA ILE A 1060 -102.40 128.10 -86.57
C ILE A 1060 -102.92 126.69 -86.23
N ILE A 1061 -102.23 125.62 -86.67
CA ILE A 1061 -102.70 124.23 -86.61
C ILE A 1061 -101.55 123.28 -86.20
N TRP A 1062 -101.82 122.24 -85.39
CA TRP A 1062 -100.85 121.22 -84.97
C TRP A 1062 -101.43 119.79 -84.98
N GLU A 1063 -100.61 118.79 -84.66
CA GLU A 1063 -101.02 117.37 -84.66
C GLU A 1063 -101.71 116.93 -83.36
N ASN A 1064 -102.51 115.85 -83.43
CA ASN A 1064 -103.26 115.31 -82.30
C ASN A 1064 -102.67 113.95 -81.87
N LEU A 1065 -102.27 113.82 -80.59
CA LEU A 1065 -101.81 112.57 -79.97
C LEU A 1065 -102.98 111.82 -79.32
N GLN A 1066 -102.90 110.48 -79.32
CA GLN A 1066 -103.87 109.61 -78.65
C GLN A 1066 -103.63 109.52 -77.14
N SER A 1067 -104.68 109.23 -76.38
CA SER A 1067 -104.65 109.05 -74.92
C SER A 1067 -103.78 107.87 -74.48
N VAL A 1068 -103.02 108.04 -73.40
CA VAL A 1068 -102.11 106.99 -72.90
C VAL A 1068 -102.83 106.16 -71.84
N LYS A 1069 -103.14 104.90 -72.15
CA LYS A 1069 -103.91 103.97 -71.28
C LYS A 1069 -105.23 104.57 -70.75
N GLY A 1070 -105.90 105.39 -71.56
CA GLY A 1070 -107.17 106.05 -71.22
C GLY A 1070 -107.04 107.49 -70.73
N ASP A 1071 -105.87 107.93 -70.26
CA ASP A 1071 -105.66 109.30 -69.78
C ASP A 1071 -105.71 110.33 -70.93
N PRO A 1072 -106.59 111.35 -70.86
CA PRO A 1072 -106.73 112.33 -71.94
C PRO A 1072 -105.53 113.27 -72.04
N ILE A 1073 -105.26 113.73 -73.27
CA ILE A 1073 -104.22 114.71 -73.59
C ILE A 1073 -104.86 116.07 -73.90
N ILE A 1074 -104.22 117.15 -73.46
CA ILE A 1074 -104.53 118.53 -73.86
C ILE A 1074 -103.27 119.26 -74.34
N TYR A 1075 -103.46 120.35 -75.09
CA TYR A 1075 -102.42 121.15 -75.72
C TYR A 1075 -102.24 122.52 -75.07
N CYS A 1076 -101.03 123.07 -75.20
CA CYS A 1076 -100.66 124.42 -74.77
C CYS A 1076 -99.87 125.12 -75.88
N LEU A 1077 -100.48 126.08 -76.57
CA LEU A 1077 -99.88 126.88 -77.65
C LEU A 1077 -99.42 128.24 -77.11
N GLN A 1078 -98.21 128.65 -77.50
CA GLN A 1078 -97.62 129.93 -77.11
C GLN A 1078 -97.16 130.74 -78.33
N LEU A 1079 -97.22 132.06 -78.24
CA LEU A 1079 -96.84 133.06 -79.25
C LEU A 1079 -95.77 134.02 -78.71
N LEU A 1080 -94.92 134.51 -79.61
CA LEU A 1080 -93.96 135.59 -79.42
C LEU A 1080 -94.09 136.59 -80.58
N VAL A 1081 -94.17 137.91 -80.32
CA VAL A 1081 -94.31 138.93 -81.37
C VAL A 1081 -93.02 139.77 -81.49
N GLY A 1082 -92.56 139.98 -82.73
CA GLY A 1082 -91.40 140.83 -83.04
C GLY A 1082 -90.12 140.45 -82.28
N LYS A 1083 -89.66 141.37 -81.44
CA LYS A 1083 -88.46 141.23 -80.59
C LYS A 1083 -88.80 141.09 -79.09
N GLU A 1084 -90.02 140.64 -78.75
CA GLU A 1084 -90.32 140.20 -77.38
C GLU A 1084 -89.42 139.02 -76.97
N SER A 1085 -89.21 138.86 -75.66
CA SER A 1085 -88.30 137.86 -75.08
C SER A 1085 -88.96 136.57 -74.60
N GLU A 1086 -90.28 136.56 -74.34
CA GLU A 1086 -90.98 135.44 -73.70
C GLU A 1086 -92.23 134.98 -74.46
N PHE A 1087 -92.35 133.66 -74.65
CA PHE A 1087 -93.51 133.03 -75.29
C PHE A 1087 -94.75 133.08 -74.39
N ARG A 1088 -95.70 133.97 -74.70
CA ARG A 1088 -96.98 134.05 -73.99
C ARG A 1088 -97.93 132.93 -74.43
N GLN A 1089 -98.55 132.24 -73.48
CA GLN A 1089 -99.59 131.24 -73.80
C GLN A 1089 -100.83 131.94 -74.38
N ILE A 1090 -101.17 131.64 -75.63
CA ILE A 1090 -102.36 132.19 -76.31
C ILE A 1090 -103.51 131.18 -76.42
N TYR A 1091 -103.25 129.89 -76.26
CA TYR A 1091 -104.29 128.86 -76.19
C TYR A 1091 -103.87 127.70 -75.29
N ARG A 1092 -104.83 127.17 -74.51
CA ARG A 1092 -104.69 125.90 -73.79
C ARG A 1092 -106.01 125.14 -73.83
N GLY A 1093 -105.99 123.90 -74.30
CA GLY A 1093 -107.20 123.08 -74.46
C GLY A 1093 -107.02 121.89 -75.40
N PRO A 1094 -108.09 121.14 -75.71
CA PRO A 1094 -108.01 119.91 -76.49
C PRO A 1094 -107.98 120.11 -78.02
N ASN A 1095 -108.30 121.31 -78.52
CA ASN A 1095 -108.37 121.56 -79.96
C ASN A 1095 -106.96 121.65 -80.56
N CYS A 1096 -106.81 121.26 -81.83
CA CYS A 1096 -105.54 121.28 -82.55
C CYS A 1096 -105.39 122.45 -83.53
N SER A 1097 -106.25 123.47 -83.42
CA SER A 1097 -106.16 124.70 -84.22
C SER A 1097 -106.65 125.93 -83.45
N PHE A 1098 -106.14 127.09 -83.84
CA PHE A 1098 -106.44 128.39 -83.22
C PHE A 1098 -106.30 129.52 -84.24
N ARG A 1099 -107.28 130.43 -84.31
CA ARG A 1099 -107.23 131.62 -85.18
C ARG A 1099 -106.63 132.80 -84.42
N TYR A 1100 -105.62 133.45 -85.00
CA TYR A 1100 -105.05 134.69 -84.49
C TYR A 1100 -105.46 135.87 -85.38
N SER A 1101 -106.01 136.91 -84.79
CA SER A 1101 -106.46 138.14 -85.46
C SER A 1101 -105.89 139.37 -84.77
N GLY A 1102 -105.60 140.41 -85.56
CA GLY A 1102 -104.77 141.55 -85.15
C GLY A 1102 -103.32 141.47 -85.66
N LEU A 1103 -103.09 140.88 -86.83
CA LEU A 1103 -101.80 141.00 -87.51
C LEU A 1103 -101.52 142.46 -87.89
N GLN A 1104 -100.32 142.92 -87.58
CA GLN A 1104 -99.77 144.19 -88.07
C GLN A 1104 -98.85 143.91 -89.26
N LEU A 1105 -98.80 144.81 -90.24
CA LEU A 1105 -97.94 144.69 -91.43
C LEU A 1105 -96.45 144.80 -91.06
N ASN A 1106 -95.60 144.03 -91.73
CA ASN A 1106 -94.15 143.94 -91.54
C ASN A 1106 -93.71 143.53 -90.11
N CYS A 1107 -94.56 142.84 -89.34
CA CYS A 1107 -94.23 142.32 -88.02
C CYS A 1107 -93.99 140.80 -88.03
N GLU A 1108 -93.02 140.34 -87.23
CA GLU A 1108 -92.75 138.91 -87.02
C GLU A 1108 -93.65 138.29 -85.94
N TYR A 1109 -94.04 137.03 -86.12
CA TYR A 1109 -94.80 136.23 -85.16
C TYR A 1109 -94.23 134.81 -85.08
N ARG A 1110 -94.01 134.27 -83.87
CA ARG A 1110 -93.46 132.91 -83.67
C ARG A 1110 -94.30 132.04 -82.73
N PHE A 1111 -94.56 130.78 -83.07
CA PHE A 1111 -95.48 129.90 -82.32
C PHE A 1111 -94.89 128.51 -81.99
N ARG A 1112 -95.25 127.93 -80.83
CA ARG A 1112 -94.88 126.55 -80.40
C ARG A 1112 -95.95 125.90 -79.52
N VAL A 1113 -95.98 124.56 -79.41
CA VAL A 1113 -97.02 123.81 -78.67
C VAL A 1113 -96.47 122.62 -77.85
N CYS A 1114 -97.06 122.27 -76.69
CA CYS A 1114 -96.78 120.99 -76.00
C CYS A 1114 -98.05 120.16 -75.75
N ALA A 1115 -97.84 118.87 -75.43
CA ALA A 1115 -98.89 117.92 -75.01
C ALA A 1115 -98.78 117.60 -73.51
N ILE A 1116 -99.91 117.43 -72.83
CA ILE A 1116 -99.98 117.18 -71.38
C ILE A 1116 -100.93 116.00 -71.12
N ARG A 1117 -100.44 114.92 -70.50
CA ARG A 1117 -101.26 113.77 -70.05
C ARG A 1117 -101.90 114.11 -68.72
N LYS A 1118 -103.23 114.00 -68.64
CA LYS A 1118 -103.98 114.13 -67.38
C LYS A 1118 -104.21 112.75 -66.78
N CYS A 1119 -103.36 112.33 -65.84
CA CYS A 1119 -103.57 111.08 -65.12
C CYS A 1119 -104.83 111.20 -64.25
N GLN A 1120 -105.87 110.41 -64.55
CA GLN A 1120 -107.14 110.39 -63.83
C GLN A 1120 -107.16 109.25 -62.80
N ASP A 1121 -106.23 109.30 -61.85
CA ASP A 1121 -106.26 108.43 -60.67
C ASP A 1121 -107.15 109.03 -59.55
N THR A 1122 -107.69 108.15 -58.70
CA THR A 1122 -108.79 108.43 -57.75
C THR A 1122 -108.42 109.26 -56.51
N GLY A 1123 -107.50 110.23 -56.66
CA GLY A 1123 -107.10 111.17 -55.61
C GLY A 1123 -106.73 112.58 -56.09
N GLY A 1124 -106.63 112.82 -57.40
CA GLY A 1124 -106.31 114.13 -57.96
C GLY A 1124 -105.68 114.05 -59.35
N VAL A 1125 -105.94 115.05 -60.20
CA VAL A 1125 -105.43 115.05 -61.59
C VAL A 1125 -103.95 115.43 -61.61
N GLN A 1126 -103.07 114.44 -61.67
CA GLN A 1126 -101.64 114.67 -61.88
C GLN A 1126 -101.40 114.97 -63.37
N GLU A 1127 -101.06 116.23 -63.69
CA GLU A 1127 -100.68 116.63 -65.04
C GLU A 1127 -99.21 116.27 -65.33
N LEU A 1128 -99.00 115.23 -66.12
CA LEU A 1128 -97.67 114.85 -66.62
C LEU A 1128 -97.41 115.60 -67.93
N ILE A 1129 -96.69 116.72 -67.84
CA ILE A 1129 -96.37 117.63 -68.95
C ILE A 1129 -95.29 117.00 -69.84
N GLY A 1130 -95.59 116.84 -71.13
CA GLY A 1130 -94.62 116.47 -72.15
C GLY A 1130 -93.82 117.68 -72.66
N PRO A 1131 -92.69 117.47 -73.34
CA PRO A 1131 -91.84 118.55 -73.86
C PRO A 1131 -92.55 119.38 -74.95
N TYR A 1132 -92.16 120.65 -75.06
CA TYR A 1132 -92.63 121.56 -76.12
C TYR A 1132 -92.04 121.22 -77.49
N SER A 1133 -92.81 121.49 -78.53
CA SER A 1133 -92.41 121.41 -79.94
C SER A 1133 -91.32 122.42 -80.29
N ALA A 1134 -90.69 122.22 -81.45
CA ALA A 1134 -90.00 123.29 -82.15
C ALA A 1134 -90.96 124.44 -82.54
N THR A 1135 -90.38 125.61 -82.82
CA THR A 1135 -91.09 126.87 -83.06
C THR A 1135 -91.16 127.20 -84.57
N VAL A 1136 -92.32 127.71 -85.04
CA VAL A 1136 -92.50 128.27 -86.39
C VAL A 1136 -92.40 129.81 -86.37
N LEU A 1137 -92.03 130.45 -87.49
CA LEU A 1137 -91.95 131.90 -87.69
C LEU A 1137 -92.80 132.32 -88.91
N PHE A 1138 -93.42 133.50 -88.85
CA PHE A 1138 -94.21 134.12 -89.91
C PHE A 1138 -94.03 135.65 -89.91
N ILE A 1139 -94.13 136.28 -91.09
CA ILE A 1139 -94.02 137.73 -91.30
C ILE A 1139 -95.06 138.17 -92.34
N SER A 1140 -95.75 139.28 -92.08
CA SER A 1140 -96.76 139.89 -92.96
C SER A 1140 -96.14 140.90 -93.94
N GLN A 1141 -96.44 140.83 -95.24
CA GLN A 1141 -95.95 141.75 -96.27
C GLN A 1141 -97.03 142.01 -97.35
N ARG A 1142 -96.84 143.05 -98.19
CA ARG A 1142 -97.79 143.44 -99.26
C ARG A 1142 -97.32 142.95 -100.63
N THR A 1143 -98.25 142.57 -101.49
CA THR A 1143 -97.99 141.76 -102.70
C THR A 1143 -97.60 142.56 -103.94
N GLU A 1144 -96.38 142.35 -104.45
CA GLU A 1144 -95.99 142.52 -105.87
C GLU A 1144 -95.18 141.29 -106.33
N ALA A 1145 -94.99 141.11 -107.65
CA ALA A 1145 -94.79 139.80 -108.30
C ALA A 1145 -93.46 139.73 -109.13
N PRO A 1146 -92.94 138.53 -109.50
CA PRO A 1146 -91.56 138.21 -109.07
C PRO A 1146 -90.60 137.59 -110.11
N ALA A 1147 -89.30 137.53 -109.76
CA ALA A 1147 -88.26 136.64 -110.31
C ALA A 1147 -86.99 136.65 -109.40
N SER A 1148 -86.05 135.68 -109.37
CA SER A 1148 -86.09 134.19 -109.34
C SER A 1148 -84.64 133.62 -109.34
N ILE A 1149 -84.38 132.46 -108.69
CA ILE A 1149 -83.28 131.47 -109.02
C ILE A 1149 -81.82 131.93 -108.66
N ASP A 1150 -80.84 131.13 -108.17
CA ASP A 1150 -80.78 129.74 -107.61
C ASP A 1150 -79.58 129.51 -106.62
N LYS A 1151 -79.39 128.23 -106.24
CA LYS A 1151 -78.45 127.49 -105.32
C LYS A 1151 -76.90 127.58 -105.62
N ASP A 1152 -75.93 126.83 -105.02
CA ASP A 1152 -75.90 125.44 -104.48
C ASP A 1152 -74.65 125.00 -103.64
N THR A 1153 -74.73 123.85 -102.90
CA THR A 1153 -73.63 122.91 -102.44
C THR A 1153 -72.50 123.35 -101.43
N VAL A 1154 -71.68 122.51 -100.70
CA VAL A 1154 -71.74 121.16 -100.03
C VAL A 1154 -70.51 120.89 -99.08
N GLU A 1155 -70.65 120.10 -97.98
CA GLU A 1155 -69.65 119.32 -97.14
C GLU A 1155 -68.34 119.94 -96.52
N ILE A 1156 -67.51 119.31 -95.66
CA ILE A 1156 -67.50 118.48 -94.40
C ILE A 1156 -65.99 118.26 -94.01
N ALA A 1157 -65.60 118.15 -92.72
CA ALA A 1157 -64.26 117.68 -92.29
C ALA A 1157 -64.21 117.07 -90.85
N ARG A 1158 -63.15 116.30 -90.53
CA ARG A 1158 -62.81 115.70 -89.21
C ARG A 1158 -61.30 115.71 -88.94
N THR A 1159 -60.86 115.70 -87.67
CA THR A 1159 -59.45 115.53 -87.24
C THR A 1159 -59.31 114.68 -85.95
N HIS A 1160 -58.08 114.24 -85.64
CA HIS A 1160 -57.72 113.23 -84.63
C HIS A 1160 -56.90 113.80 -83.44
N ARG A 1161 -56.85 113.09 -82.30
CA ARG A 1161 -55.73 113.13 -81.32
C ARG A 1161 -55.65 111.87 -80.43
N THR A 1162 -54.70 111.84 -79.48
CA THR A 1162 -54.01 110.64 -78.94
C THR A 1162 -54.35 110.28 -77.47
N LEU A 1163 -53.89 109.10 -77.01
CA LEU A 1163 -54.08 108.51 -75.68
C LEU A 1163 -52.85 108.65 -74.74
N SER A 1164 -53.01 108.32 -73.45
CA SER A 1164 -52.07 108.58 -72.34
C SER A 1164 -51.77 107.35 -71.45
N ASP A 1165 -50.93 107.55 -70.41
CA ASP A 1165 -50.12 106.54 -69.71
C ASP A 1165 -50.83 105.42 -68.92
N GLU A 1166 -52.17 105.43 -68.79
CA GLU A 1166 -52.90 104.42 -68.01
C GLU A 1166 -52.76 102.99 -68.57
N GLN A 1167 -52.37 102.85 -69.84
CA GLN A 1167 -52.15 101.55 -70.50
C GLN A 1167 -50.91 100.79 -69.98
N CYS A 1168 -49.94 101.46 -69.35
CA CYS A 1168 -48.73 100.79 -68.83
C CYS A 1168 -48.98 99.97 -67.55
N ALA A 1169 -49.97 100.35 -66.74
CA ALA A 1169 -50.25 99.69 -65.46
C ALA A 1169 -50.82 98.25 -65.62
N ALA A 1170 -51.58 98.00 -66.69
CA ALA A 1170 -52.26 96.73 -66.92
C ALA A 1170 -51.29 95.55 -67.11
N VAL A 1171 -50.14 95.77 -67.75
CA VAL A 1171 -49.16 94.72 -68.08
C VAL A 1171 -48.47 94.16 -66.82
N ILE A 1172 -48.20 95.02 -65.83
CA ILE A 1172 -47.52 94.63 -64.59
C ILE A 1172 -48.43 93.75 -63.70
N LEU A 1173 -49.73 94.05 -63.65
CA LEU A 1173 -50.70 93.29 -62.86
C LEU A 1173 -50.89 91.85 -63.38
N VAL A 1174 -50.86 91.65 -64.70
CA VAL A 1174 -50.97 90.31 -65.31
C VAL A 1174 -49.76 89.43 -64.96
N LEU A 1175 -48.55 90.01 -64.92
CA LEU A 1175 -47.33 89.27 -64.55
C LEU A 1175 -47.34 88.81 -63.09
N PHE A 1176 -47.83 89.64 -62.16
CA PHE A 1176 -47.97 89.25 -60.75
C PHE A 1176 -48.97 88.10 -60.56
N ALA A 1177 -50.11 88.12 -61.26
CA ALA A 1177 -51.10 87.05 -61.17
C ALA A 1177 -50.55 85.69 -61.60
N ILE A 1178 -49.75 85.64 -62.67
CA ILE A 1178 -49.10 84.41 -63.17
C ILE A 1178 -48.07 83.89 -62.17
N PHE A 1179 -47.30 84.78 -61.54
CA PHE A 1179 -46.29 84.40 -60.52
C PHE A 1179 -46.94 83.81 -59.25
N SER A 1180 -48.07 84.36 -58.80
CA SER A 1180 -48.83 83.82 -57.67
C SER A 1180 -49.38 82.41 -57.92
N ILE A 1181 -49.85 82.12 -59.13
CA ILE A 1181 -50.36 80.79 -59.51
C ILE A 1181 -49.24 79.74 -59.50
N MET A 1182 -48.05 80.09 -59.99
CA MET A 1182 -46.87 79.20 -59.96
C MET A 1182 -46.47 78.81 -58.52
N ILE A 1183 -46.49 79.76 -57.58
CA ILE A 1183 -46.15 79.48 -56.18
C ILE A 1183 -47.19 78.56 -55.52
N ALA A 1184 -48.48 78.73 -55.82
CA ALA A 1184 -49.54 77.87 -55.29
C ALA A 1184 -49.34 76.39 -55.68
N PHE A 1185 -49.01 76.11 -56.96
CA PHE A 1185 -48.71 74.74 -57.42
C PHE A 1185 -47.45 74.14 -56.77
N ILE A 1186 -46.40 74.95 -56.55
CA ILE A 1186 -45.17 74.48 -55.88
C ILE A 1186 -45.44 74.11 -54.42
N ILE A 1187 -46.22 74.91 -53.69
CA ILE A 1187 -46.61 74.61 -52.31
C ILE A 1187 -47.50 73.35 -52.26
N GLN A 1188 -48.45 73.20 -53.18
CA GLN A 1188 -49.32 72.02 -53.23
C GLN A 1188 -48.56 70.73 -53.54
N TYR A 1189 -47.47 70.78 -54.33
CA TYR A 1189 -46.61 69.62 -54.62
C TYR A 1189 -45.82 69.15 -53.38
N PHE A 1190 -45.43 70.05 -52.48
CA PHE A 1190 -44.68 69.75 -51.25
C PHE A 1190 -45.55 69.36 -50.04
N VAL A 1191 -46.87 69.35 -50.17
CA VAL A 1191 -47.83 68.98 -49.10
C VAL A 1191 -48.52 67.63 -49.36
N ILE A 1192 -48.29 67.02 -50.54
CA ILE A 1192 -48.85 65.73 -50.96
C ILE A 1192 -47.76 64.62 -50.95
N LYS A 1193 -46.58 64.92 -50.38
CA LYS A 1193 -45.45 64.02 -50.15
C LYS A 1193 -44.93 64.14 -48.72
#